data_AF-A0A3S3JLY8-F1
#
_entry.id   AF-A0A3S3JLY8-F1
#
_cell.length_a   1.000
_cell.length_b   1.000
_cell.length_c   1.000
_cell.angle_alpha   90.00
_cell.angle_beta   90.00
_cell.angle_gamma   90.00
#
_symmetry.space_group_name_H-M   'P 1'
#
loop_
_entity.id
_entity.type
_entity.pdbx_description
1 polymer ?
#
loop_
_entity_poly.entity_id
_entity_poly.type
_entity_poly.pdbx_seq_one_letter_code
_entity_poly.pdbx_strand_id
1 'polypeptide(L)'
;MLKRLGIRGRLLLAFFGISTFAVLATTAALYAFLEVAEVVDHITKERVPSALASLQLSRQAERVAATAPAALASTSKAQHNEVSTAIAAEMTRLEELLAALKGAKPSTAVVAEIEAAVLGLRRNLNALDDLVAARLTVVARKEELLRRLSATTNASQRLVAPGMLVMNSKLQQWRAVTADTPLASDRGAEATADLVQSIAAYIPQQKAQQEISAVNDALVNTADAPTPGDLALILFPLRRSLAVLDTISNEIDDRLRTRFQQRVNEFKALIDGGNSIPKARQDEFAVLAQGEELLAENNQLSRSLTVAVDRLVAAADREITASGLEAAVVQRYGTGVVLGSAFLSLLSSVLVVWLYVDRSLLARLGGVSQSMLAIAGGNLRAPLPAVGHDEIGRMAEALRLFRDTAVEIEEKNLREVAEARQRLIDAIESISEGFALYDGEDRLILSNSRYRELLYSDLAIELTPGTTFEHIIRRSAERGYIRDAEGRFEEWVAERLSRHRNPGEPWEQLRGDGRWIMISERRITGGGTVAVYSDITELKLREENLAEKSAALEALSSKLAKYLAPQVYNSIFTGRQEVRIASQRKKLTICFSDIAGFTETTDKMESEDLTQLLNHYLTEMSKIASDHGATIDKYVGDAILMFFGDPETRGVKEDALAGVQMALAMQKRMSELAEVWRDIGIETPLRCRIGIHTDYCTVGNFGSEDRMDYTIIGGAVNLASRLEQEAQPGTVLISYETFAQVKDTIDCDELGRIHVKGIAYPVATYRVIDAKANLVAARRAVRTELPHLRLEAEPELMSADERDEAATALRDLLDRLCHKPG
;
A
#
# COMPACT_ATOMS: atom_id res chain seq x y z
N MET A 1 25.55 -77.50 -8.90
CA MET A 1 24.91 -76.99 -10.14
C MET A 1 25.78 -75.98 -10.91
N LEU A 2 26.35 -74.95 -10.26
CA LEU A 2 27.16 -73.89 -10.92
C LEU A 2 28.46 -74.35 -11.64
N LYS A 3 29.03 -75.51 -11.29
CA LYS A 3 30.24 -76.05 -11.96
C LYS A 3 29.99 -76.56 -13.39
N ARG A 4 28.74 -76.77 -13.81
CA ARG A 4 28.36 -77.23 -15.18
C ARG A 4 27.95 -76.10 -16.15
N LEU A 5 27.81 -74.86 -15.67
CA LEU A 5 27.52 -73.71 -16.53
C LEU A 5 28.82 -73.16 -17.12
N GLY A 6 28.88 -73.04 -18.46
CA GLY A 6 29.93 -72.33 -19.18
C GLY A 6 29.97 -70.84 -18.84
N ILE A 7 30.95 -70.11 -19.39
CA ILE A 7 31.20 -68.69 -19.07
C ILE A 7 29.94 -67.84 -19.29
N ARG A 8 29.22 -68.09 -20.38
CA ARG A 8 27.99 -67.36 -20.75
C ARG A 8 26.88 -67.49 -19.70
N GLY A 9 26.72 -68.67 -19.11
CA GLY A 9 25.68 -68.94 -18.11
C GLY A 9 25.96 -68.29 -16.76
N ARG A 10 27.24 -68.13 -16.40
CA ARG A 10 27.63 -67.44 -15.16
C ARG A 10 27.54 -65.92 -15.28
N LEU A 11 27.90 -65.36 -16.45
CA LEU A 11 27.71 -63.94 -16.74
C LEU A 11 26.22 -63.56 -16.69
N LEU A 12 25.33 -64.36 -17.29
CA LEU A 12 23.88 -64.12 -17.23
C LEU A 12 23.34 -64.07 -15.80
N LEU A 13 23.83 -64.94 -14.91
CA LEU A 13 23.42 -65.00 -13.51
C LEU A 13 23.90 -63.78 -12.72
N ALA A 14 25.11 -63.28 -13.02
CA ALA A 14 25.64 -62.04 -12.46
C ALA A 14 24.84 -60.81 -12.93
N PHE A 15 24.49 -60.73 -14.21
CA PHE A 15 23.62 -59.67 -14.74
C PHE A 15 22.23 -59.71 -14.10
N PHE A 16 21.65 -60.89 -13.91
CA PHE A 16 20.36 -61.04 -13.23
C PHE A 16 20.37 -60.47 -11.79
N GLY A 17 21.46 -60.71 -11.05
CA GLY A 17 21.62 -60.17 -9.68
C GLY A 17 21.68 -58.64 -9.66
N ILE A 18 22.39 -58.02 -10.61
CA ILE A 18 22.46 -56.56 -10.76
C ILE A 18 21.08 -55.98 -11.12
N SER A 19 20.36 -56.62 -12.05
CA SER A 19 19.02 -56.20 -12.46
C SER A 19 17.98 -56.27 -11.34
N THR A 20 18.11 -57.21 -10.38
CA THR A 20 17.20 -57.29 -9.23
C THR A 20 17.27 -56.05 -8.34
N PHE A 21 18.47 -55.47 -8.14
CA PHE A 21 18.62 -54.23 -7.37
C PHE A 21 17.98 -53.02 -8.08
N ALA A 22 18.03 -52.98 -9.41
CA ALA A 22 17.37 -51.92 -10.19
C ALA A 22 15.84 -51.99 -10.05
N VAL A 23 15.27 -53.20 -10.07
CA VAL A 23 13.82 -53.39 -9.88
C VAL A 23 13.40 -52.97 -8.48
N LEU A 24 14.12 -53.40 -7.43
CA LEU A 24 13.84 -53.00 -6.05
C LEU A 24 13.93 -51.49 -5.84
N ALA A 25 14.95 -50.83 -6.40
CA ALA A 25 15.09 -49.38 -6.37
C ALA A 25 13.88 -48.68 -7.02
N THR A 26 13.44 -49.18 -8.18
CA THR A 26 12.31 -48.62 -8.92
C THR A 26 11.00 -48.78 -8.15
N THR A 27 10.77 -49.96 -7.55
CA THR A 27 9.56 -50.21 -6.75
C THR A 27 9.53 -49.33 -5.50
N ALA A 28 10.65 -49.17 -4.80
CA ALA A 28 10.74 -48.30 -3.63
C ALA A 28 10.52 -46.82 -3.98
N ALA A 29 11.08 -46.36 -5.11
CA ALA A 29 10.87 -45.01 -5.62
C ALA A 29 9.40 -44.77 -5.96
N LEU A 30 8.75 -45.73 -6.63
CA LEU A 30 7.34 -45.64 -7.00
C LEU A 30 6.41 -45.59 -5.78
N TYR A 31 6.66 -46.44 -4.77
CA TYR A 31 5.90 -46.42 -3.52
C TYR A 31 6.02 -45.07 -2.81
N ALA A 32 7.23 -44.55 -2.63
CA ALA A 32 7.45 -43.24 -2.01
C ALA A 32 6.79 -42.10 -2.78
N PHE A 33 6.76 -42.16 -4.12
CA PHE A 33 6.11 -41.15 -4.95
C PHE A 33 4.58 -41.17 -4.80
N LEU A 34 3.97 -42.36 -4.79
CA LEU A 34 2.52 -42.51 -4.63
C LEU A 34 2.03 -42.03 -3.26
N GLU A 35 2.76 -42.36 -2.19
CA GLU A 35 2.41 -41.93 -0.83
C GLU A 35 2.48 -40.40 -0.67
N VAL A 36 3.53 -39.77 -1.21
CA VAL A 36 3.66 -38.30 -1.18
C VAL A 36 2.55 -37.64 -2.00
N ALA A 37 2.16 -38.22 -3.15
CA ALA A 37 1.08 -37.69 -3.96
C ALA A 37 -0.27 -37.73 -3.22
N GLU A 38 -0.55 -38.79 -2.46
CA GLU A 38 -1.78 -38.91 -1.65
C GLU A 38 -1.84 -37.86 -0.53
N VAL A 39 -0.72 -37.65 0.18
CA VAL A 39 -0.61 -36.61 1.21
C VAL A 39 -0.81 -35.20 0.64
N VAL A 40 -0.19 -34.90 -0.51
CA VAL A 40 -0.34 -33.61 -1.19
C VAL A 40 -1.78 -33.40 -1.65
N ASP A 41 -2.42 -34.43 -2.21
CA ASP A 41 -3.82 -34.35 -2.66
C ASP A 41 -4.77 -34.06 -1.49
N HIS A 42 -4.58 -34.72 -0.35
CA HIS A 42 -5.40 -34.52 0.85
C HIS A 42 -5.22 -33.11 1.46
N ILE A 43 -3.97 -32.63 1.58
CA ILE A 43 -3.68 -31.26 2.05
C ILE A 43 -4.32 -30.22 1.11
N THR A 44 -4.16 -30.41 -0.19
CA THR A 44 -4.59 -29.42 -1.20
C THR A 44 -6.10 -29.36 -1.37
N LYS A 45 -6.79 -30.51 -1.33
CA LYS A 45 -8.24 -30.58 -1.57
C LYS A 45 -9.08 -30.31 -0.33
N GLU A 46 -8.64 -30.73 0.86
CA GLU A 46 -9.49 -30.68 2.05
C GLU A 46 -9.08 -29.58 3.04
N ARG A 47 -7.77 -29.36 3.24
CA ARG A 47 -7.28 -28.52 4.35
C ARG A 47 -7.08 -27.07 3.96
N VAL A 48 -6.49 -26.79 2.80
CA VAL A 48 -6.26 -25.42 2.31
C VAL A 48 -7.59 -24.66 2.09
N PRO A 49 -8.62 -25.21 1.42
CA PRO A 49 -9.88 -24.50 1.23
C PRO A 49 -10.63 -24.23 2.53
N SER A 50 -10.58 -25.16 3.50
CA SER A 50 -11.20 -25.00 4.82
C SER A 50 -10.56 -23.87 5.64
N ALA A 51 -9.23 -23.76 5.61
CA ALA A 51 -8.50 -22.66 6.26
C ALA A 51 -8.83 -21.30 5.61
N LEU A 52 -8.88 -21.23 4.28
CA LEU A 52 -9.27 -20.02 3.54
C LEU A 52 -10.72 -19.61 3.83
N ALA A 53 -11.65 -20.56 3.86
CA ALA A 53 -13.05 -20.31 4.20
C ALA A 53 -13.20 -19.78 5.64
N SER A 54 -12.40 -20.32 6.58
CA SER A 54 -12.38 -19.88 7.97
C SER A 54 -11.89 -18.43 8.10
N LEU A 55 -10.81 -18.06 7.40
CA LEU A 55 -10.30 -16.68 7.37
C LEU A 55 -11.30 -15.70 6.74
N GLN A 56 -11.97 -16.11 5.65
CA GLN A 56 -13.01 -15.30 5.02
C GLN A 56 -14.20 -15.07 5.96
N LEU A 57 -14.60 -16.10 6.71
CA LEU A 57 -15.66 -16.02 7.70
C LEU A 57 -15.32 -15.00 8.81
N SER A 58 -14.10 -15.04 9.36
CA SER A 58 -13.64 -14.07 10.36
C SER A 58 -13.70 -12.63 9.84
N ARG A 59 -13.11 -12.38 8.66
CA ARG A 59 -13.13 -11.05 8.04
C ARG A 59 -14.54 -10.56 7.77
N GLN A 60 -15.44 -11.45 7.37
CA GLN A 60 -16.83 -11.11 7.11
C GLN A 60 -17.57 -10.74 8.41
N ALA A 61 -17.32 -11.46 9.50
CA ALA A 61 -17.88 -11.14 10.81
C ALA A 61 -17.40 -9.78 11.34
N GLU A 62 -16.12 -9.45 11.14
CA GLU A 62 -15.56 -8.14 11.48
C GLU A 62 -16.20 -7.00 10.68
N ARG A 63 -16.45 -7.20 9.38
CA ARG A 63 -17.16 -6.21 8.54
C ARG A 63 -18.58 -5.96 9.02
N VAL A 64 -19.31 -7.04 9.35
CA VAL A 64 -20.67 -6.94 9.89
C VAL A 64 -20.67 -6.13 11.19
N ALA A 65 -19.75 -6.44 12.12
CA ALA A 65 -19.61 -5.71 13.39
C ALA A 65 -19.20 -4.23 13.19
N ALA A 66 -18.30 -3.94 12.24
CA ALA A 66 -17.85 -2.59 11.93
C ALA A 66 -18.92 -1.72 11.25
N THR A 67 -19.88 -2.33 10.56
CA THR A 67 -20.98 -1.63 9.86
C THR A 67 -22.16 -1.34 10.79
N ALA A 68 -22.35 -2.15 11.84
CA ALA A 68 -23.44 -2.00 12.81
C ALA A 68 -23.60 -0.59 13.43
N PRO A 69 -22.52 0.14 13.81
CA PRO A 69 -22.65 1.50 14.36
C PRO A 69 -23.33 2.50 13.41
N ALA A 70 -23.22 2.30 12.09
CA ALA A 70 -23.87 3.17 11.10
C ALA A 70 -25.40 3.10 11.19
N ALA A 71 -25.96 1.97 11.63
CA ALA A 71 -27.40 1.84 11.85
C ALA A 71 -27.84 2.79 12.98
N LEU A 72 -27.13 2.78 14.10
CA LEU A 72 -27.45 3.63 15.26
C LEU A 72 -27.31 5.13 14.95
N ALA A 73 -26.35 5.49 14.08
CA ALA A 73 -26.11 6.85 13.64
C ALA A 73 -27.15 7.40 12.65
N SER A 74 -28.06 6.57 12.14
CA SER A 74 -29.05 6.99 11.15
C SER A 74 -29.95 8.11 11.68
N THR A 75 -30.16 9.14 10.84
CA THR A 75 -30.98 10.32 11.19
C THR A 75 -32.35 10.33 10.51
N SER A 76 -32.56 9.43 9.53
CA SER A 76 -33.82 9.30 8.80
C SER A 76 -34.19 7.84 8.56
N LYS A 77 -35.48 7.60 8.32
CA LYS A 77 -35.98 6.26 7.98
C LYS A 77 -35.42 5.73 6.66
N ALA A 78 -35.16 6.61 5.70
CA ALA A 78 -34.56 6.25 4.41
C ALA A 78 -33.12 5.76 4.60
N GLN A 79 -32.30 6.53 5.33
CA GLN A 79 -30.91 6.16 5.65
C GLN A 79 -30.86 4.86 6.46
N HIS A 80 -31.75 4.71 7.44
CA HIS A 80 -31.84 3.49 8.23
C HIS A 80 -32.16 2.26 7.35
N ASN A 81 -33.15 2.35 6.47
CA ASN A 81 -33.49 1.25 5.55
C ASN A 81 -32.30 0.85 4.66
N GLU A 82 -31.56 1.83 4.13
CA GLU A 82 -30.38 1.60 3.30
C GLU A 82 -29.30 0.84 4.08
N VAL A 83 -28.95 1.34 5.27
CA VAL A 83 -27.94 0.72 6.13
C VAL A 83 -28.37 -0.68 6.59
N SER A 84 -29.63 -0.86 6.99
CA SER A 84 -30.16 -2.17 7.41
C SER A 84 -30.16 -3.19 6.27
N THR A 85 -30.43 -2.75 5.04
CA THR A 85 -30.32 -3.60 3.85
C THR A 85 -28.88 -4.04 3.60
N ALA A 86 -27.92 -3.12 3.74
CA ALA A 86 -26.50 -3.43 3.61
C ALA A 86 -26.03 -4.42 4.68
N ILE A 87 -26.39 -4.21 5.94
CA ILE A 87 -26.07 -5.12 7.06
C ILE A 87 -26.68 -6.51 6.84
N ALA A 88 -27.93 -6.58 6.36
CA ALA A 88 -28.58 -7.86 6.07
C ALA A 88 -27.87 -8.64 4.94
N ALA A 89 -27.37 -7.95 3.91
CA ALA A 89 -26.58 -8.57 2.84
C ALA A 89 -25.25 -9.12 3.37
N GLU A 90 -24.52 -8.33 4.17
CA GLU A 90 -23.25 -8.76 4.78
C GLU A 90 -23.45 -9.95 5.75
N MET A 91 -24.57 -9.96 6.49
CA MET A 91 -24.94 -11.06 7.38
C MET A 91 -25.30 -12.33 6.59
N THR A 92 -26.03 -12.21 5.48
CA THR A 92 -26.35 -13.35 4.60
C THR A 92 -25.07 -14.00 4.08
N ARG A 93 -24.11 -13.18 3.63
CA ARG A 93 -22.80 -13.67 3.18
C ARG A 93 -22.01 -14.38 4.29
N LEU A 94 -22.08 -13.89 5.52
CA LEU A 94 -21.46 -14.56 6.67
C LEU A 94 -22.04 -15.95 6.90
N GLU A 95 -23.35 -16.12 6.75
CA GLU A 95 -24.03 -17.41 6.91
C GLU A 95 -23.74 -18.39 5.78
N GLU A 96 -23.61 -17.89 4.54
CA GLU A 96 -23.16 -18.69 3.40
C GLU A 96 -21.74 -19.23 3.64
N LEU A 97 -20.83 -18.40 4.15
CA LEU A 97 -19.47 -18.82 4.52
C LEU A 97 -19.49 -19.85 5.65
N LEU A 98 -20.38 -19.71 6.64
CA LEU A 98 -20.56 -20.70 7.70
C LEU A 98 -21.07 -22.04 7.15
N ALA A 99 -22.02 -21.99 6.23
CA ALA A 99 -22.54 -23.20 5.57
C ALA A 99 -21.45 -23.90 4.74
N ALA A 100 -20.63 -23.15 4.02
CA ALA A 100 -19.48 -23.68 3.29
C ALA A 100 -18.46 -24.34 4.23
N LEU A 101 -18.14 -23.68 5.36
CA LEU A 101 -17.25 -24.23 6.39
C LEU A 101 -17.78 -25.55 6.96
N LYS A 102 -19.09 -25.63 7.26
CA LYS A 102 -19.73 -26.89 7.72
C LYS A 102 -19.61 -28.02 6.70
N GLY A 103 -19.72 -27.71 5.41
CA GLY A 103 -19.54 -28.67 4.31
C GLY A 103 -18.15 -29.30 4.29
N ALA A 104 -17.12 -28.58 4.75
CA ALA A 104 -15.73 -29.06 4.82
C ALA A 104 -15.44 -30.01 6.00
N LYS A 105 -16.48 -30.42 6.76
CA LYS A 105 -16.40 -31.31 7.95
C LYS A 105 -15.26 -30.98 8.93
N PRO A 106 -15.16 -29.74 9.46
CA PRO A 106 -14.15 -29.38 10.45
C PRO A 106 -14.49 -29.99 11.82
N SER A 107 -13.64 -29.72 12.83
CA SER A 107 -13.93 -30.05 14.23
C SER A 107 -15.32 -29.54 14.68
N THR A 108 -16.20 -30.46 15.04
CA THR A 108 -17.62 -30.18 15.35
C THR A 108 -17.79 -29.24 16.55
N ALA A 109 -16.90 -29.29 17.54
CA ALA A 109 -16.98 -28.44 18.73
C ALA A 109 -16.71 -26.97 18.40
N VAL A 110 -15.65 -26.68 17.63
CA VAL A 110 -15.27 -25.30 17.28
C VAL A 110 -16.29 -24.69 16.30
N VAL A 111 -16.82 -25.49 15.37
CA VAL A 111 -17.89 -25.05 14.46
C VAL A 111 -19.17 -24.66 15.22
N ALA A 112 -19.51 -25.37 16.30
CA ALA A 112 -20.66 -25.03 17.14
C ALA A 112 -20.47 -23.68 17.87
N GLU A 113 -19.25 -23.37 18.32
CA GLU A 113 -18.93 -22.06 18.92
C GLU A 113 -19.08 -20.92 17.89
N ILE A 114 -18.56 -21.12 16.67
CA ILE A 114 -18.69 -20.17 15.57
C ILE A 114 -20.17 -19.95 15.23
N GLU A 115 -20.94 -21.01 15.11
CA GLU A 115 -22.38 -20.94 14.82
C GLU A 115 -23.15 -20.18 15.91
N ALA A 116 -22.85 -20.43 17.18
CA ALA A 116 -23.45 -19.70 18.29
C ALA A 116 -23.12 -18.19 18.21
N ALA A 117 -21.88 -17.84 17.83
CA ALA A 117 -21.47 -16.45 17.66
C ALA A 117 -22.19 -15.77 16.48
N VAL A 118 -22.29 -16.43 15.32
CA VAL A 118 -23.01 -15.93 14.13
C VAL A 118 -24.51 -15.74 14.44
N LEU A 119 -25.14 -16.69 15.14
CA LEU A 119 -26.53 -16.56 15.59
C LEU A 119 -26.73 -15.43 16.60
N GLY A 120 -25.75 -15.23 17.50
CA GLY A 120 -25.71 -14.08 18.41
C GLY A 120 -25.70 -12.77 17.63
N LEU A 121 -24.78 -12.66 16.65
CA LEU A 121 -24.61 -11.46 15.84
C LEU A 121 -25.90 -11.12 15.08
N ARG A 122 -26.54 -12.11 14.42
CA ARG A 122 -27.82 -11.90 13.75
C ARG A 122 -28.90 -11.38 14.71
N ARG A 123 -29.05 -12.01 15.87
CA ARG A 123 -30.07 -11.60 16.86
C ARG A 123 -29.84 -10.17 17.32
N ASN A 124 -28.60 -9.81 17.61
CA ASN A 124 -28.27 -8.46 18.08
C ASN A 124 -28.44 -7.40 17.00
N LEU A 125 -28.14 -7.71 15.73
CA LEU A 125 -28.38 -6.79 14.62
C LEU A 125 -29.86 -6.58 14.35
N ASN A 126 -30.70 -7.62 14.45
CA ASN A 126 -32.14 -7.47 14.35
C ASN A 126 -32.69 -6.63 15.52
N ALA A 127 -32.20 -6.87 16.74
CA ALA A 127 -32.57 -6.04 17.90
C ALA A 127 -32.13 -4.58 17.72
N LEU A 128 -30.95 -4.35 17.13
CA LEU A 128 -30.45 -3.01 16.81
C LEU A 128 -31.32 -2.33 15.75
N ASP A 129 -31.77 -3.06 14.73
CA ASP A 129 -32.69 -2.58 13.70
C ASP A 129 -34.01 -2.08 14.30
N ASP A 130 -34.66 -2.93 15.10
CA ASP A 130 -35.89 -2.60 15.83
C ASP A 130 -35.70 -1.38 16.74
N LEU A 131 -34.54 -1.30 17.40
CA LEU A 131 -34.20 -0.25 18.33
C LEU A 131 -33.96 1.10 17.62
N VAL A 132 -33.34 1.11 16.44
CA VAL A 132 -33.19 2.31 15.62
C VAL A 132 -34.54 2.79 15.09
N ALA A 133 -35.42 1.89 14.66
CA ALA A 133 -36.79 2.24 14.28
C ALA A 133 -37.56 2.88 15.45
N ALA A 134 -37.40 2.36 16.68
CA ALA A 134 -37.95 2.96 17.89
C ALA A 134 -37.34 4.35 18.16
N ARG A 135 -36.02 4.52 18.00
CA ARG A 135 -35.34 5.82 18.13
C ARG A 135 -35.92 6.87 17.19
N LEU A 136 -36.07 6.53 15.91
CA LEU A 136 -36.61 7.44 14.89
C LEU A 136 -38.04 7.88 15.22
N THR A 137 -38.83 7.00 15.84
CA THR A 137 -40.17 7.34 16.35
C THR A 137 -40.09 8.36 17.50
N VAL A 138 -39.12 8.20 18.42
CA VAL A 138 -38.88 9.17 19.50
C VAL A 138 -38.42 10.52 18.94
N VAL A 139 -37.54 10.53 17.94
CA VAL A 139 -37.08 11.75 17.25
C VAL A 139 -38.25 12.48 16.59
N ALA A 140 -39.09 11.78 15.82
CA ALA A 140 -40.27 12.37 15.19
C ALA A 140 -41.26 12.97 16.23
N ARG A 141 -41.46 12.27 17.36
CA ARG A 141 -42.26 12.79 18.47
C ARG A 141 -41.63 14.06 19.07
N LYS A 142 -40.31 14.10 19.23
CA LYS A 142 -39.58 15.28 19.74
C LYS A 142 -39.75 16.48 18.82
N GLU A 143 -39.66 16.31 17.50
CA GLU A 143 -39.90 17.38 16.53
C GLU A 143 -41.32 17.94 16.58
N GLU A 144 -42.34 17.08 16.73
CA GLU A 144 -43.73 17.52 16.92
C GLU A 144 -43.88 18.34 18.21
N LEU A 145 -43.27 17.90 19.32
CA LEU A 145 -43.31 18.62 20.58
C LEU A 145 -42.59 19.98 20.50
N LEU A 146 -41.47 20.08 19.79
CA LEU A 146 -40.78 21.35 19.54
C LEU A 146 -41.59 22.30 18.64
N ARG A 147 -42.31 21.78 17.64
CA ARG A 147 -43.25 22.58 16.85
C ARG A 147 -44.40 23.11 17.71
N ARG A 148 -44.96 22.28 18.60
CA ARG A 148 -45.97 22.70 19.58
C ARG A 148 -45.43 23.75 20.55
N LEU A 149 -44.21 23.59 21.04
CA LEU A 149 -43.53 24.59 21.87
C LEU A 149 -43.45 25.95 21.16
N SER A 150 -42.94 25.98 19.93
CA SER A 150 -42.85 27.21 19.14
C SER A 150 -44.22 27.89 18.95
N ALA A 151 -45.28 27.11 18.68
CA ALA A 151 -46.63 27.62 18.56
C ALA A 151 -47.16 28.22 19.89
N THR A 152 -46.97 27.51 21.01
CA THR A 152 -47.38 27.98 22.35
C THR A 152 -46.59 29.21 22.79
N THR A 153 -45.28 29.28 22.54
CA THR A 153 -44.44 30.45 22.83
C THR A 153 -44.92 31.67 22.04
N ASN A 154 -45.10 31.54 20.72
CA ASN A 154 -45.57 32.63 19.87
C ASN A 154 -46.99 33.10 20.22
N ALA A 155 -47.89 32.18 20.61
CA ALA A 155 -49.23 32.53 21.06
C ALA A 155 -49.19 33.25 22.41
N SER A 156 -48.34 32.80 23.33
CA SER A 156 -48.18 33.41 24.65
C SER A 156 -47.61 34.81 24.55
N GLN A 157 -46.53 35.02 23.78
CA GLN A 157 -45.94 36.34 23.55
C GLN A 157 -46.95 37.32 22.94
N ARG A 158 -47.77 36.88 21.97
CA ARG A 158 -48.82 37.71 21.37
C ARG A 158 -49.91 38.15 22.36
N LEU A 159 -50.17 37.36 23.41
CA LEU A 159 -51.13 37.75 24.46
C LEU A 159 -50.60 38.86 25.35
N VAL A 160 -49.28 38.88 25.63
CA VAL A 160 -48.68 39.83 26.58
C VAL A 160 -48.10 41.08 25.91
N ALA A 161 -47.74 41.01 24.62
CA ALA A 161 -47.12 42.11 23.88
C ALA A 161 -47.94 43.42 23.82
N PRO A 162 -49.28 43.42 23.67
CA PRO A 162 -50.06 44.66 23.62
C PRO A 162 -49.93 45.53 24.89
N GLY A 163 -49.66 44.91 26.05
CA GLY A 163 -49.43 45.61 27.30
C GLY A 163 -48.28 46.61 27.24
N MET A 164 -47.19 46.27 26.55
CA MET A 164 -46.04 47.15 26.33
C MET A 164 -46.42 48.38 25.49
N LEU A 165 -47.25 48.19 24.47
CA LEU A 165 -47.71 49.28 23.59
C LEU A 165 -48.65 50.23 24.35
N VAL A 166 -49.57 49.67 25.14
CA VAL A 166 -50.48 50.46 25.99
C VAL A 166 -49.69 51.26 27.03
N MET A 167 -48.71 50.64 27.70
CA MET A 167 -47.88 51.31 28.70
C MET A 167 -47.07 52.47 28.09
N ASN A 168 -46.44 52.27 26.93
CA ASN A 168 -45.72 53.34 26.22
C ASN A 168 -46.64 54.51 25.83
N SER A 169 -47.84 54.20 25.35
CA SER A 169 -48.85 55.21 25.00
C SER A 169 -49.35 55.99 26.23
N LYS A 170 -49.68 55.29 27.32
CA LYS A 170 -50.11 55.89 28.59
C LYS A 170 -49.05 56.80 29.21
N LEU A 171 -47.77 56.41 29.12
CA LEU A 171 -46.65 57.20 29.60
C LEU A 171 -46.45 58.48 28.78
N GLN A 172 -46.66 58.44 27.47
CA GLN A 172 -46.68 59.64 26.62
C GLN A 172 -47.87 60.56 26.94
N GLN A 173 -49.07 59.99 27.12
CA GLN A 173 -50.27 60.75 27.47
C GLN A 173 -50.12 61.46 28.82
N TRP A 174 -49.59 60.78 29.84
CA TRP A 174 -49.34 61.38 31.14
C TRP A 174 -48.34 62.54 31.07
N ARG A 175 -47.23 62.37 30.31
CA ARG A 175 -46.24 63.43 30.09
C ARG A 175 -46.86 64.67 29.43
N ALA A 176 -47.78 64.48 28.49
CA ALA A 176 -48.48 65.58 27.83
C ALA A 176 -49.42 66.34 28.80
N VAL A 177 -50.16 65.63 29.65
CA VAL A 177 -51.11 66.25 30.61
C VAL A 177 -50.39 67.00 31.73
N THR A 178 -49.26 66.48 32.20
CA THR A 178 -48.48 67.06 33.31
C THR A 178 -47.53 68.18 32.87
N ALA A 179 -47.31 68.38 31.57
CA ALA A 179 -46.55 69.50 31.04
C ALA A 179 -47.29 70.84 31.19
N ASP A 180 -48.62 70.86 31.02
CA ASP A 180 -49.45 72.07 31.01
C ASP A 180 -50.34 72.23 32.25
N THR A 181 -50.37 71.25 33.16
CA THR A 181 -51.28 71.24 34.31
C THR A 181 -50.53 70.91 35.62
N PRO A 182 -50.68 71.71 36.70
CA PRO A 182 -50.09 71.38 37.99
C PRO A 182 -50.56 70.02 38.51
N LEU A 183 -49.65 69.23 39.07
CA LEU A 183 -49.93 67.90 39.63
C LEU A 183 -51.01 67.89 40.73
N ALA A 184 -51.19 69.01 41.43
CA ALA A 184 -52.20 69.18 42.48
C ALA A 184 -53.62 69.49 41.95
N SER A 185 -53.79 69.65 40.64
CA SER A 185 -55.11 69.77 40.02
C SER A 185 -55.80 68.41 39.91
N ASP A 186 -57.13 68.38 39.96
CA ASP A 186 -57.91 67.13 39.83
C ASP A 186 -57.53 66.34 38.56
N ARG A 187 -57.29 67.04 37.45
CA ARG A 187 -56.89 66.44 36.17
C ARG A 187 -55.47 65.86 36.19
N GLY A 188 -54.54 66.49 36.91
CA GLY A 188 -53.18 65.97 37.12
C GLY A 188 -53.14 64.76 38.05
N ALA A 189 -53.98 64.77 39.09
CA ALA A 189 -54.15 63.65 40.01
C ALA A 189 -54.77 62.42 39.30
N GLU A 190 -55.81 62.63 38.48
CA GLU A 190 -56.47 61.57 37.70
C GLU A 190 -55.52 60.92 36.68
N ALA A 191 -54.75 61.73 35.93
CA ALA A 191 -53.76 61.21 34.99
C ALA A 191 -52.65 60.41 35.71
N THR A 192 -52.23 60.84 36.90
CA THR A 192 -51.22 60.14 37.69
C THR A 192 -51.77 58.82 38.25
N ALA A 193 -53.03 58.78 38.70
CA ALA A 193 -53.69 57.55 39.12
C ALA A 193 -53.83 56.54 37.96
N ASP A 194 -54.21 56.98 36.76
CA ASP A 194 -54.30 56.15 35.56
C ASP A 194 -52.93 55.59 35.13
N LEU A 195 -51.85 56.37 35.25
CA LEU A 195 -50.48 55.89 35.01
C LEU A 195 -50.05 54.85 36.05
N VAL A 196 -50.30 55.08 37.33
CA VAL A 196 -49.96 54.14 38.41
C VAL A 196 -50.70 52.81 38.22
N GLN A 197 -51.98 52.85 37.85
CA GLN A 197 -52.78 51.65 37.55
C GLN A 197 -52.25 50.93 36.30
N SER A 198 -51.84 51.66 35.27
CA SER A 198 -51.22 51.08 34.06
C SER A 198 -49.87 50.42 34.34
N ILE A 199 -49.04 51.02 35.20
CA ILE A 199 -47.77 50.43 35.66
C ILE A 199 -48.01 49.14 36.45
N ALA A 200 -48.98 49.16 37.37
CA ALA A 200 -49.33 48.00 38.19
C ALA A 200 -49.81 46.82 37.32
N ALA A 201 -50.56 47.07 36.24
CA ALA A 201 -51.00 46.05 35.29
C ALA A 201 -49.87 45.56 34.36
N TYR A 202 -48.85 46.38 34.11
CA TYR A 202 -47.74 46.07 33.20
C TYR A 202 -46.66 45.18 33.83
N ILE A 203 -46.38 45.32 35.12
CA ILE A 203 -45.30 44.55 35.80
C ILE A 203 -45.50 43.03 35.70
N PRO A 204 -46.68 42.45 35.99
CA PRO A 204 -46.91 41.01 35.82
C PRO A 204 -46.74 40.56 34.36
N GLN A 205 -47.12 41.41 33.40
CA GLN A 205 -46.99 41.14 31.97
C GLN A 205 -45.53 41.09 31.50
N GLN A 206 -44.69 42.03 31.95
CA GLN A 206 -43.25 42.01 31.68
C GLN A 206 -42.59 40.77 32.29
N LYS A 207 -42.95 40.41 33.52
CA LYS A 207 -42.43 39.22 34.19
C LYS A 207 -42.88 37.94 33.48
N ALA A 208 -44.14 37.87 33.04
CA ALA A 208 -44.64 36.77 32.22
C ALA A 208 -43.83 36.62 30.93
N GLN A 209 -43.52 37.71 30.24
CA GLN A 209 -42.72 37.67 29.02
C GLN A 209 -41.32 37.09 29.26
N GLN A 210 -40.63 37.52 30.32
CA GLN A 210 -39.31 36.98 30.69
C GLN A 210 -39.37 35.49 31.01
N GLU A 211 -40.36 35.06 31.79
CA GLU A 211 -40.50 33.66 32.17
C GLU A 211 -40.96 32.78 30.98
N ILE A 212 -41.77 33.29 30.05
CA ILE A 212 -42.11 32.59 28.79
C ILE A 212 -40.85 32.33 27.97
N SER A 213 -39.97 33.33 27.83
CA SER A 213 -38.68 33.15 27.14
C SER A 213 -37.78 32.16 27.87
N ALA A 214 -37.68 32.26 29.21
CA ALA A 214 -36.90 31.32 30.01
C ALA A 214 -37.39 29.86 29.88
N VAL A 215 -38.72 29.65 29.89
CA VAL A 215 -39.33 28.33 29.67
C VAL A 215 -39.04 27.81 28.27
N ASN A 216 -39.15 28.67 27.24
CA ASN A 216 -38.84 28.30 25.87
C ASN A 216 -37.38 27.83 25.73
N ASP A 217 -36.44 28.63 26.19
CA ASP A 217 -35.01 28.35 26.06
C ASP A 217 -34.63 27.10 26.85
N ALA A 218 -35.16 26.95 28.06
CA ALA A 218 -34.95 25.76 28.87
C ALA A 218 -35.54 24.48 28.23
N LEU A 219 -36.71 24.55 27.57
CA LEU A 219 -37.30 23.41 26.88
C LEU A 219 -36.56 23.04 25.59
N VAL A 220 -36.05 24.02 24.84
CA VAL A 220 -35.16 23.76 23.69
C VAL A 220 -33.87 23.08 24.18
N ASN A 221 -33.22 23.64 25.20
CA ASN A 221 -32.03 23.03 25.81
C ASN A 221 -32.31 21.64 26.40
N THR A 222 -33.53 21.40 26.88
CA THR A 222 -33.96 20.07 27.37
C THR A 222 -34.03 19.05 26.23
N ALA A 223 -34.51 19.46 25.05
CA ALA A 223 -34.60 18.57 23.88
C ALA A 223 -33.21 18.15 23.34
N ASP A 224 -32.22 19.00 23.57
CA ASP A 224 -30.83 18.84 23.10
C ASP A 224 -29.84 18.50 24.22
N ALA A 225 -30.33 18.25 25.44
CA ALA A 225 -29.48 17.96 26.59
C ALA A 225 -28.52 16.80 26.27
N PRO A 226 -27.20 16.93 26.45
CA PRO A 226 -26.24 15.93 25.97
C PRO A 226 -26.23 14.67 26.85
N THR A 227 -26.51 14.80 28.15
CA THR A 227 -26.54 13.65 29.08
C THR A 227 -27.80 13.65 29.96
N PRO A 228 -28.15 12.51 30.57
CA PRO A 228 -29.21 12.44 31.59
C PRO A 228 -28.94 13.35 32.80
N GLY A 229 -27.67 13.61 33.12
CA GLY A 229 -27.28 14.53 34.19
C GLY A 229 -27.63 15.99 33.86
N ASP A 230 -27.31 16.43 32.63
CA ASP A 230 -27.64 17.78 32.16
C ASP A 230 -29.16 18.00 32.10
N LEU A 231 -29.90 16.96 31.68
CA LEU A 231 -31.35 16.97 31.69
C LEU A 231 -31.90 17.26 33.10
N ALA A 232 -31.37 16.61 34.14
CA ALA A 232 -31.80 16.85 35.52
C ALA A 232 -31.49 18.28 35.99
N LEU A 233 -30.35 18.85 35.58
CA LEU A 233 -29.94 20.22 35.91
C LEU A 233 -30.84 21.29 35.27
N ILE A 234 -31.31 21.05 34.04
CA ILE A 234 -32.19 21.99 33.32
C ILE A 234 -33.64 21.93 33.83
N LEU A 235 -34.11 20.75 34.25
CA LEU A 235 -35.50 20.57 34.69
C LEU A 235 -35.86 21.34 35.97
N PHE A 236 -34.90 21.57 36.87
CA PHE A 236 -35.16 22.27 38.12
C PHE A 236 -35.49 23.76 37.91
N PRO A 237 -34.65 24.56 37.21
CA PRO A 237 -35.02 25.94 36.83
C PRO A 237 -36.30 26.02 36.00
N LEU A 238 -36.50 25.07 35.07
CA LEU A 238 -37.69 25.04 34.21
C LEU A 238 -39.00 24.92 35.01
N ARG A 239 -39.06 24.01 35.98
CA ARG A 239 -40.23 23.87 36.87
C ARG A 239 -40.48 25.09 37.73
N ARG A 240 -39.41 25.77 38.17
CA ARG A 240 -39.51 27.05 38.90
C ARG A 240 -40.14 28.13 38.01
N SER A 241 -39.64 28.32 36.79
CA SER A 241 -40.20 29.31 35.87
C SER A 241 -41.67 29.05 35.53
N LEU A 242 -42.05 27.78 35.37
CA LEU A 242 -43.46 27.40 35.19
C LEU A 242 -44.32 27.75 36.41
N ALA A 243 -43.85 27.49 37.64
CA ALA A 243 -44.57 27.85 38.85
C ALA A 243 -44.72 29.38 39.01
N VAL A 244 -43.73 30.14 38.56
CA VAL A 244 -43.81 31.61 38.50
C VAL A 244 -44.86 32.06 37.49
N LEU A 245 -44.91 31.46 36.30
CA LEU A 245 -45.97 31.75 35.30
C LEU A 245 -47.38 31.43 35.82
N ASP A 246 -47.53 30.32 36.55
CA ASP A 246 -48.80 29.94 37.17
C ASP A 246 -49.25 30.97 38.21
N THR A 247 -48.31 31.49 39.00
CA THR A 247 -48.58 32.57 39.96
C THR A 247 -49.00 33.86 39.25
N ILE A 248 -48.24 34.27 38.22
CA ILE A 248 -48.52 35.48 37.41
C ILE A 248 -49.89 35.40 36.73
N SER A 249 -50.35 34.18 36.39
CA SER A 249 -51.66 34.00 35.77
C SER A 249 -52.81 34.59 36.60
N ASN A 250 -52.66 34.64 37.93
CA ASN A 250 -53.64 35.24 38.84
C ASN A 250 -53.51 36.76 38.96
N GLU A 251 -52.34 37.32 38.63
CA GLU A 251 -52.02 38.75 38.70
C GLU A 251 -52.37 39.50 37.39
N ILE A 252 -52.57 38.78 36.29
CA ILE A 252 -52.98 39.34 35.00
C ILE A 252 -54.47 39.75 35.02
N ASP A 253 -54.78 40.80 34.25
CA ASP A 253 -56.12 41.34 34.01
C ASP A 253 -57.16 40.22 33.71
N ASP A 254 -58.34 40.34 34.33
CA ASP A 254 -59.45 39.39 34.22
C ASP A 254 -59.79 39.01 32.76
N ARG A 255 -59.65 39.95 31.82
CA ARG A 255 -59.96 39.72 30.39
C ARG A 255 -58.97 38.79 29.71
N LEU A 256 -57.72 38.74 30.19
CA LEU A 256 -56.63 37.95 29.61
C LEU A 256 -56.35 36.68 30.42
N ARG A 257 -56.72 36.64 31.70
CA ARG A 257 -56.46 35.54 32.64
C ARG A 257 -56.75 34.16 32.07
N THR A 258 -57.97 33.93 31.58
CA THR A 258 -58.39 32.62 31.06
C THR A 258 -57.53 32.15 29.88
N ARG A 259 -57.21 33.07 28.95
CA ARG A 259 -56.37 32.75 27.79
C ARG A 259 -54.91 32.52 28.19
N PHE A 260 -54.42 33.26 29.17
CA PHE A 260 -53.06 33.09 29.68
C PHE A 260 -52.90 31.78 30.47
N GLN A 261 -53.85 31.44 31.34
CA GLN A 261 -53.90 30.16 32.05
C GLN A 261 -53.93 28.96 31.09
N GLN A 262 -54.67 29.07 29.97
CA GLN A 262 -54.63 28.06 28.93
C GLN A 262 -53.22 27.85 28.38
N ARG A 263 -52.45 28.92 28.14
CA ARG A 263 -51.06 28.82 27.67
C ARG A 263 -50.12 28.23 28.71
N VAL A 264 -50.26 28.61 29.98
CA VAL A 264 -49.49 28.01 31.08
C VAL A 264 -49.74 26.50 31.16
N ASN A 265 -50.99 26.06 31.00
CA ASN A 265 -51.34 24.64 30.95
C ASN A 265 -50.75 23.92 29.72
N GLU A 266 -50.67 24.58 28.57
CA GLU A 266 -49.99 24.03 27.38
C GLU A 266 -48.49 23.85 27.64
N PHE A 267 -47.80 24.83 28.25
CA PHE A 267 -46.41 24.66 28.67
C PHE A 267 -46.23 23.53 29.68
N LYS A 268 -47.14 23.44 30.66
CA LYS A 268 -47.13 22.33 31.64
C LYS A 268 -47.24 20.98 30.96
N ALA A 269 -48.09 20.84 29.95
CA ALA A 269 -48.22 19.60 29.17
C ALA A 269 -46.97 19.27 28.33
N LEU A 270 -46.12 20.25 28.00
CA LEU A 270 -44.83 20.04 27.32
C LEU A 270 -43.70 19.65 28.28
N ILE A 271 -43.87 19.91 29.59
CA ILE A 271 -42.90 19.65 30.65
C ILE A 271 -43.21 18.32 31.38
N ASP A 272 -44.49 18.09 31.70
CA ASP A 272 -44.93 16.97 32.51
C ASP A 272 -45.72 15.93 31.69
N GLY A 273 -45.67 14.66 32.13
CA GLY A 273 -46.43 13.56 31.53
C GLY A 273 -45.69 12.77 30.45
N GLY A 274 -46.36 11.75 29.91
CA GLY A 274 -45.78 10.77 28.97
C GLY A 274 -45.49 11.31 27.56
N ASN A 275 -46.09 12.45 27.19
CA ASN A 275 -45.90 13.10 25.90
C ASN A 275 -45.32 14.50 26.07
N SER A 276 -44.20 14.57 26.79
CA SER A 276 -43.47 15.80 27.14
C SER A 276 -42.07 15.77 26.53
N ILE A 277 -41.46 16.93 26.36
CA ILE A 277 -40.10 17.06 25.81
C ILE A 277 -39.06 16.35 26.71
N PRO A 278 -39.08 16.52 28.04
CA PRO A 278 -38.16 15.78 28.92
C PRO A 278 -38.30 14.27 28.80
N LYS A 279 -39.55 13.76 28.71
CA LYS A 279 -39.79 12.32 28.57
C LYS A 279 -39.29 11.81 27.21
N ALA A 280 -39.50 12.56 26.14
CA ALA A 280 -38.98 12.22 24.82
C ALA A 280 -37.44 12.13 24.81
N ARG A 281 -36.74 13.08 25.45
CA ARG A 281 -35.28 13.03 25.56
C ARG A 281 -34.80 11.87 26.44
N GLN A 282 -35.50 11.58 27.53
CA GLN A 282 -35.19 10.44 28.39
C GLN A 282 -35.35 9.10 27.65
N ASP A 283 -36.42 8.96 26.87
CA ASP A 283 -36.66 7.76 26.05
C ASP A 283 -35.57 7.62 24.96
N GLU A 284 -35.12 8.73 24.38
CA GLU A 284 -34.00 8.73 23.41
C GLU A 284 -32.68 8.24 24.06
N PHE A 285 -32.38 8.68 25.29
CA PHE A 285 -31.20 8.19 26.02
C PHE A 285 -31.28 6.69 26.33
N ALA A 286 -32.45 6.20 26.75
CA ALA A 286 -32.64 4.78 27.05
C ALA A 286 -32.40 3.91 25.81
N VAL A 287 -32.90 4.36 24.66
CA VAL A 287 -32.69 3.71 23.37
C VAL A 287 -31.20 3.74 22.98
N LEU A 288 -30.53 4.89 23.08
CA LEU A 288 -29.10 5.00 22.75
C LEU A 288 -28.23 4.09 23.63
N ALA A 289 -28.49 4.03 24.94
CA ALA A 289 -27.74 3.18 25.87
C ALA A 289 -27.88 1.68 25.53
N GLN A 290 -29.10 1.22 25.22
CA GLN A 290 -29.34 -0.15 24.77
C GLN A 290 -28.66 -0.43 23.42
N GLY A 291 -28.63 0.54 22.50
CA GLY A 291 -27.90 0.43 21.24
C GLY A 291 -26.39 0.28 21.45
N GLU A 292 -25.79 1.04 22.36
CA GLU A 292 -24.37 0.91 22.72
C GLU A 292 -24.04 -0.45 23.33
N GLU A 293 -24.92 -1.01 24.16
CA GLU A 293 -24.79 -2.36 24.73
C GLU A 293 -24.77 -3.43 23.64
N LEU A 294 -25.73 -3.38 22.70
CA LEU A 294 -25.78 -4.31 21.56
C LEU A 294 -24.54 -4.22 20.66
N LEU A 295 -24.02 -3.01 20.44
CA LEU A 295 -22.78 -2.80 19.67
C LEU A 295 -21.55 -3.37 20.41
N ALA A 296 -21.48 -3.23 21.74
CA ALA A 296 -20.42 -3.83 22.54
C ALA A 296 -20.48 -5.38 22.49
N GLU A 297 -21.68 -5.95 22.60
CA GLU A 297 -21.90 -7.40 22.44
C GLU A 297 -21.53 -7.89 21.04
N ASN A 298 -21.89 -7.16 19.98
CA ASN A 298 -21.51 -7.50 18.60
C ASN A 298 -19.99 -7.58 18.43
N ASN A 299 -19.26 -6.62 19.00
CA ASN A 299 -17.80 -6.64 19.00
C ASN A 299 -17.24 -7.84 19.78
N GLN A 300 -17.85 -8.20 20.91
CA GLN A 300 -17.44 -9.38 21.68
C GLN A 300 -17.71 -10.69 20.92
N LEU A 301 -18.86 -10.81 20.25
CA LEU A 301 -19.24 -11.97 19.43
C LEU A 301 -18.32 -12.11 18.22
N SER A 302 -18.02 -11.02 17.51
CA SER A 302 -17.06 -10.99 16.40
C SER A 302 -15.67 -11.44 16.87
N ARG A 303 -15.15 -10.92 17.99
CA ARG A 303 -13.86 -11.38 18.55
C ARG A 303 -13.88 -12.86 18.94
N SER A 304 -14.96 -13.33 19.56
CA SER A 304 -15.10 -14.75 19.95
C SER A 304 -15.09 -15.66 18.72
N LEU A 305 -15.73 -15.22 17.64
CA LEU A 305 -15.70 -15.88 16.34
C LEU A 305 -14.28 -15.91 15.76
N THR A 306 -13.56 -14.78 15.74
CA THR A 306 -12.16 -14.73 15.30
C THR A 306 -11.29 -15.73 16.09
N VAL A 307 -11.41 -15.76 17.42
CA VAL A 307 -10.65 -16.70 18.28
C VAL A 307 -11.01 -18.16 18.00
N ALA A 308 -12.28 -18.46 17.69
CA ALA A 308 -12.69 -19.80 17.31
C ALA A 308 -12.13 -20.19 15.93
N VAL A 309 -12.16 -19.26 14.96
CA VAL A 309 -11.54 -19.43 13.65
C VAL A 309 -10.04 -19.67 13.76
N ASP A 310 -9.31 -18.89 14.55
CA ASP A 310 -7.88 -19.03 14.75
C ASP A 310 -7.51 -20.40 15.32
N ARG A 311 -8.32 -20.93 16.26
CA ARG A 311 -8.16 -22.30 16.76
C ARG A 311 -8.34 -23.34 15.66
N LEU A 312 -9.28 -23.13 14.73
CA LEU A 312 -9.53 -24.03 13.60
C LEU A 312 -8.38 -23.98 12.59
N VAL A 313 -7.89 -22.78 12.25
CA VAL A 313 -6.72 -22.59 11.38
C VAL A 313 -5.46 -23.19 12.01
N ALA A 314 -5.23 -22.97 13.30
CA ALA A 314 -4.09 -23.55 14.02
C ALA A 314 -4.19 -25.08 14.19
N ALA A 315 -5.39 -25.64 14.26
CA ALA A 315 -5.58 -27.09 14.21
C ALA A 315 -5.25 -27.64 12.81
N ALA A 316 -5.72 -26.97 11.75
CA ALA A 316 -5.41 -27.34 10.37
C ALA A 316 -3.91 -27.25 10.07
N ASP A 317 -3.24 -26.18 10.51
CA ASP A 317 -1.79 -25.99 10.32
C ASP A 317 -0.96 -27.08 11.02
N ARG A 318 -1.33 -27.46 12.24
CA ARG A 318 -0.70 -28.58 12.96
C ARG A 318 -0.87 -29.92 12.25
N GLU A 319 -2.05 -30.17 11.68
CA GLU A 319 -2.28 -31.39 10.90
C GLU A 319 -1.51 -31.38 9.57
N ILE A 320 -1.48 -30.25 8.85
CA ILE A 320 -0.71 -30.10 7.60
C ILE A 320 0.79 -30.32 7.86
N THR A 321 1.33 -29.73 8.92
CA THR A 321 2.75 -29.90 9.29
C THR A 321 3.06 -31.33 9.72
N ALA A 322 2.17 -31.99 10.47
CA ALA A 322 2.32 -33.40 10.83
C ALA A 322 2.33 -34.31 9.59
N SER A 323 1.38 -34.15 8.67
CA SER A 323 1.34 -34.90 7.41
C SER A 323 2.54 -34.60 6.51
N GLY A 324 3.00 -33.35 6.47
CA GLY A 324 4.23 -32.97 5.75
C GLY A 324 5.49 -33.64 6.29
N LEU A 325 5.59 -33.77 7.62
CA LEU A 325 6.68 -34.50 8.28
C LEU A 325 6.64 -36.00 7.96
N GLU A 326 5.45 -36.62 7.98
CA GLU A 326 5.28 -38.03 7.58
C GLU A 326 5.70 -38.26 6.13
N ALA A 327 5.28 -37.40 5.20
CA ALA A 327 5.69 -37.44 3.80
C ALA A 327 7.21 -37.28 3.63
N ALA A 328 7.84 -36.37 4.38
CA ALA A 328 9.29 -36.17 4.36
C ALA A 328 10.04 -37.41 4.87
N VAL A 329 9.51 -38.10 5.88
CA VAL A 329 10.06 -39.36 6.39
C VAL A 329 10.00 -40.44 5.31
N VAL A 330 8.83 -40.64 4.66
CA VAL A 330 8.65 -41.61 3.57
C VAL A 330 9.60 -41.30 2.40
N GLN A 331 9.73 -40.04 2.01
CA GLN A 331 10.64 -39.61 0.95
C GLN A 331 12.10 -39.91 1.30
N ARG A 332 12.52 -39.65 2.54
CA ARG A 332 13.90 -39.86 2.99
C ARG A 332 14.25 -41.34 3.07
N TYR A 333 13.34 -42.18 3.59
CA TYR A 333 13.50 -43.64 3.55
C TYR A 333 13.53 -44.15 2.11
N GLY A 334 12.60 -43.70 1.25
CA GLY A 334 12.58 -44.07 -0.17
C GLY A 334 13.88 -43.74 -0.90
N THR A 335 14.41 -42.53 -0.68
CA THR A 335 15.69 -42.09 -1.26
C THR A 335 16.86 -42.91 -0.73
N GLY A 336 16.86 -43.22 0.58
CA GLY A 336 17.86 -44.10 1.19
C GLY A 336 17.85 -45.51 0.59
N VAL A 337 16.67 -46.10 0.35
CA VAL A 337 16.54 -47.40 -0.31
C VAL A 337 17.03 -47.35 -1.76
N VAL A 338 16.72 -46.29 -2.50
CA VAL A 338 17.19 -46.10 -3.89
C VAL A 338 18.71 -45.97 -3.95
N LEU A 339 19.30 -45.09 -3.13
CA LEU A 339 20.76 -44.90 -3.06
C LEU A 339 21.48 -46.16 -2.58
N GLY A 340 20.95 -46.83 -1.56
CA GLY A 340 21.49 -48.09 -1.06
C GLY A 340 21.48 -49.18 -2.13
N SER A 341 20.36 -49.31 -2.87
CA SER A 341 20.24 -50.26 -3.98
C SER A 341 21.18 -49.94 -5.14
N ALA A 342 21.36 -48.65 -5.47
CA ALA A 342 22.32 -48.20 -6.47
C ALA A 342 23.77 -48.51 -6.06
N PHE A 343 24.13 -48.25 -4.79
CA PHE A 343 25.45 -48.58 -4.25
C PHE A 343 25.70 -50.09 -4.24
N LEU A 344 24.75 -50.90 -3.78
CA LEU A 344 24.82 -52.36 -3.81
C LEU A 344 24.96 -52.91 -5.23
N SER A 345 24.26 -52.30 -6.20
CA SER A 345 24.35 -52.64 -7.62
C SER A 345 25.75 -52.33 -8.18
N LEU A 346 26.29 -51.13 -7.89
CA LEU A 346 27.66 -50.72 -8.24
C LEU A 346 28.71 -51.64 -7.61
N LEU A 347 28.60 -51.89 -6.30
CA LEU A 347 29.50 -52.76 -5.57
C LEU A 347 29.46 -54.17 -6.15
N SER A 348 28.27 -54.73 -6.39
CA SER A 348 28.08 -56.03 -7.03
C SER A 348 28.73 -56.08 -8.41
N SER A 349 28.53 -55.03 -9.23
CA SER A 349 29.16 -54.91 -10.54
C SER A 349 30.70 -54.91 -10.45
N VAL A 350 31.28 -54.11 -9.56
CA VAL A 350 32.74 -54.09 -9.31
C VAL A 350 33.24 -55.45 -8.83
N LEU A 351 32.52 -56.10 -7.92
CA LEU A 351 32.90 -57.40 -7.35
C LEU A 351 32.83 -58.52 -8.40
N VAL A 352 31.83 -58.47 -9.30
CA VAL A 352 31.73 -59.35 -10.47
C VAL A 352 32.91 -59.12 -11.41
N VAL A 353 33.25 -57.87 -11.71
CA VAL A 353 34.41 -57.56 -12.56
C VAL A 353 35.71 -58.04 -11.89
N TRP A 354 35.93 -57.75 -10.61
CA TRP A 354 37.18 -58.06 -9.93
C TRP A 354 37.36 -59.55 -9.61
N LEU A 355 36.38 -60.21 -9.01
CA LEU A 355 36.50 -61.63 -8.64
C LEU A 355 36.27 -62.58 -9.82
N TYR A 356 35.35 -62.25 -10.72
CA TYR A 356 34.94 -63.17 -11.76
C TYR A 356 35.60 -62.85 -13.11
N VAL A 357 35.51 -61.60 -13.58
CA VAL A 357 36.12 -61.23 -14.87
C VAL A 357 37.63 -61.19 -14.76
N ASP A 358 38.21 -60.45 -13.82
CA ASP A 358 39.66 -60.27 -13.74
C ASP A 358 40.37 -61.55 -13.29
N ARG A 359 40.05 -62.06 -12.10
CA ARG A 359 40.71 -63.25 -11.55
C ARG A 359 40.37 -64.57 -12.23
N SER A 360 39.18 -64.72 -12.82
CA SER A 360 38.75 -66.01 -13.40
C SER A 360 38.78 -66.05 -14.92
N LEU A 361 38.46 -64.94 -15.60
CA LEU A 361 38.49 -64.84 -17.06
C LEU A 361 39.81 -64.24 -17.56
N LEU A 362 40.17 -63.02 -17.16
CA LEU A 362 41.36 -62.31 -17.65
C LEU A 362 42.66 -62.96 -17.19
N ALA A 363 42.74 -63.51 -15.98
CA ALA A 363 43.93 -64.25 -15.56
C ALA A 363 44.13 -65.55 -16.37
N ARG A 364 43.04 -66.26 -16.70
CA ARG A 364 43.10 -67.46 -17.55
C ARG A 364 43.38 -67.12 -19.01
N LEU A 365 42.74 -66.08 -19.55
CA LEU A 365 43.02 -65.50 -20.87
C LEU A 365 44.45 -64.95 -20.95
N GLY A 366 44.93 -64.33 -19.88
CA GLY A 366 46.28 -63.80 -19.74
C GLY A 366 47.31 -64.92 -19.69
N GLY A 367 47.00 -66.04 -19.02
CA GLY A 367 47.81 -67.26 -19.10
C GLY A 367 47.86 -67.85 -20.51
N VAL A 368 46.72 -67.94 -21.20
CA VAL A 368 46.65 -68.36 -22.62
C VAL A 368 47.43 -67.38 -23.52
N SER A 369 47.31 -66.07 -23.28
CA SER A 369 48.01 -65.01 -24.02
C SER A 369 49.52 -65.02 -23.75
N GLN A 370 49.96 -65.22 -22.51
CA GLN A 370 51.37 -65.36 -22.15
C GLN A 370 51.98 -66.61 -22.77
N SER A 371 51.28 -67.75 -22.75
CA SER A 371 51.72 -68.95 -23.47
C SER A 371 51.77 -68.70 -24.99
N MET A 372 50.80 -67.96 -25.55
CA MET A 372 50.79 -67.58 -26.97
C MET A 372 51.95 -66.65 -27.34
N LEU A 373 52.27 -65.67 -26.49
CA LEU A 373 53.42 -64.77 -26.62
C LEU A 373 54.76 -65.51 -26.43
N ALA A 374 54.83 -66.46 -25.50
CA ALA A 374 56.02 -67.29 -25.29
C ALA A 374 56.29 -68.22 -26.48
N ILE A 375 55.23 -68.76 -27.08
CA ILE A 375 55.29 -69.50 -28.35
C ILE A 375 55.72 -68.57 -29.49
N ALA A 376 55.13 -67.38 -29.61
CA ALA A 376 55.50 -66.37 -30.62
C ALA A 376 56.92 -65.80 -30.44
N GLY A 377 57.47 -65.82 -29.22
CA GLY A 377 58.84 -65.41 -28.87
C GLY A 377 59.88 -66.54 -28.99
N GLY A 378 59.54 -67.66 -29.62
CA GLY A 378 60.46 -68.77 -29.92
C GLY A 378 60.64 -69.81 -28.80
N ASN A 379 60.02 -69.63 -27.64
CA ASN A 379 60.09 -70.61 -26.54
C ASN A 379 58.96 -71.65 -26.66
N LEU A 380 59.15 -72.60 -27.56
CA LEU A 380 58.19 -73.68 -27.85
C LEU A 380 58.02 -74.71 -26.70
N ARG A 381 58.76 -74.55 -25.59
CA ARG A 381 58.69 -75.41 -24.39
C ARG A 381 57.96 -74.75 -23.20
N ALA A 382 57.39 -73.56 -23.39
CA ALA A 382 56.67 -72.86 -22.34
C ALA A 382 55.48 -73.70 -21.81
N PRO A 383 55.21 -73.68 -20.48
CA PRO A 383 54.08 -74.40 -19.90
C PRO A 383 52.77 -73.85 -20.46
N LEU A 384 51.92 -74.76 -20.95
CA LEU A 384 50.58 -74.45 -21.45
C LEU A 384 49.57 -74.46 -20.28
N PRO A 385 48.58 -73.56 -20.26
CA PRO A 385 47.60 -73.50 -19.19
C PRO A 385 46.75 -74.78 -19.13
N ALA A 386 46.24 -75.09 -17.93
CA ALA A 386 45.47 -76.29 -17.66
C ALA A 386 44.18 -76.37 -18.51
N VAL A 387 43.88 -77.56 -19.02
CA VAL A 387 42.69 -77.80 -19.86
C VAL A 387 41.43 -77.65 -19.01
N GLY A 388 40.65 -76.61 -19.29
CA GLY A 388 39.32 -76.38 -18.71
C GLY A 388 38.21 -76.99 -19.57
N HIS A 389 37.04 -77.24 -18.96
CA HIS A 389 35.83 -77.67 -19.69
C HIS A 389 34.98 -76.48 -20.20
N ASP A 390 35.52 -75.26 -20.12
CA ASP A 390 34.89 -74.01 -20.53
C ASP A 390 35.47 -73.50 -21.87
N GLU A 391 34.93 -72.39 -22.37
CA GLU A 391 35.28 -71.85 -23.68
C GLU A 391 36.77 -71.43 -23.79
N ILE A 392 37.39 -70.98 -22.69
CA ILE A 392 38.83 -70.68 -22.62
C ILE A 392 39.67 -71.97 -22.63
N GLY A 393 39.21 -73.03 -21.97
CA GLY A 393 39.85 -74.34 -22.03
C GLY A 393 39.94 -74.90 -23.45
N ARG A 394 38.90 -74.69 -24.28
CA ARG A 394 38.92 -75.03 -25.71
C ARG A 394 39.90 -74.20 -26.53
N MET A 395 40.09 -72.92 -26.20
CA MET A 395 41.10 -72.08 -26.85
C MET A 395 42.53 -72.53 -26.50
N ALA A 396 42.78 -72.96 -25.26
CA ALA A 396 44.06 -73.52 -24.86
C ALA A 396 44.41 -74.82 -25.64
N GLU A 397 43.38 -75.60 -26.01
CA GLU A 397 43.51 -76.79 -26.85
C GLU A 397 43.82 -76.43 -28.32
N ALA A 398 43.21 -75.38 -28.87
CA ALA A 398 43.56 -74.85 -30.18
C ALA A 398 44.97 -74.22 -30.22
N LEU A 399 45.42 -73.60 -29.13
CA LEU A 399 46.78 -73.04 -29.00
C LEU A 399 47.86 -74.14 -29.01
N ARG A 400 47.55 -75.33 -28.47
CA ARG A 400 48.42 -76.52 -28.62
C ARG A 400 48.65 -76.89 -30.09
N LEU A 401 47.59 -76.81 -30.90
CA LEU A 401 47.66 -77.08 -32.34
C LEU A 401 48.49 -76.00 -33.08
N PHE A 402 48.36 -74.75 -32.64
CA PHE A 402 49.08 -73.60 -33.22
C PHE A 402 50.58 -73.59 -32.92
N ARG A 403 51.00 -74.03 -31.72
CA ARG A 403 52.43 -74.23 -31.37
C ARG A 403 53.13 -75.14 -32.36
N ASP A 404 52.44 -76.19 -32.79
CA ASP A 404 53.00 -77.16 -33.73
C ASP A 404 53.13 -76.57 -35.14
N THR A 405 52.44 -75.46 -35.43
CA THR A 405 52.52 -74.68 -36.69
C THR A 405 53.47 -73.48 -36.60
N ALA A 406 53.91 -73.08 -35.40
CA ALA A 406 54.64 -71.82 -35.15
C ALA A 406 56.18 -71.96 -35.11
N VAL A 407 56.74 -73.08 -35.56
CA VAL A 407 58.20 -73.24 -35.78
C VAL A 407 58.67 -72.43 -37.02
N GLU A 408 57.76 -71.91 -37.83
CA GLU A 408 58.08 -71.46 -39.20
C GLU A 408 58.29 -69.94 -39.39
N ILE A 409 57.93 -69.05 -38.46
CA ILE A 409 57.98 -67.60 -38.77
C ILE A 409 58.63 -66.77 -37.66
N GLU A 410 59.93 -66.56 -37.89
CA GLU A 410 60.84 -65.49 -37.47
C GLU A 410 60.20 -64.09 -37.26
N GLU A 411 60.51 -63.50 -36.10
CA GLU A 411 60.93 -62.09 -35.89
C GLU A 411 60.22 -60.91 -36.61
N LYS A 412 59.64 -59.95 -35.85
CA LYS A 412 60.30 -58.67 -35.45
C LYS A 412 59.39 -57.59 -34.79
N ASN A 413 59.84 -57.12 -33.62
CA ASN A 413 60.03 -55.72 -33.13
C ASN A 413 58.90 -54.75 -32.63
N LEU A 414 59.31 -53.95 -31.61
CA LEU A 414 58.90 -52.58 -31.18
C LEU A 414 57.64 -52.38 -30.29
N ARG A 415 57.75 -52.25 -28.94
CA ARG A 415 56.65 -51.72 -28.09
C ARG A 415 56.95 -50.75 -26.93
N GLU A 416 58.18 -50.47 -26.53
CA GLU A 416 58.42 -49.69 -25.29
C GLU A 416 58.27 -48.15 -25.39
N VAL A 417 58.09 -47.58 -26.58
CA VAL A 417 57.95 -46.11 -26.73
C VAL A 417 56.48 -45.61 -26.72
N ALA A 418 55.51 -46.52 -26.88
CA ALA A 418 54.09 -46.15 -27.01
C ALA A 418 53.40 -45.84 -25.65
N GLU A 419 53.80 -46.50 -24.56
CA GLU A 419 53.06 -46.47 -23.29
C GLU A 419 53.20 -45.15 -22.51
N ALA A 420 54.31 -44.43 -22.68
CA ALA A 420 54.52 -43.13 -22.04
C ALA A 420 53.73 -42.01 -22.73
N ARG A 421 53.55 -42.10 -24.05
CA ARG A 421 52.75 -41.15 -24.84
C ARG A 421 51.26 -41.26 -24.54
N GLN A 422 50.77 -42.48 -24.31
CA GLN A 422 49.35 -42.72 -24.05
C GLN A 422 48.87 -42.10 -22.72
N ARG A 423 49.67 -42.18 -21.65
CA ARG A 423 49.30 -41.62 -20.33
C ARG A 423 49.11 -40.10 -20.31
N LEU A 424 49.89 -39.36 -21.09
CA LEU A 424 49.75 -37.90 -21.22
C LEU A 424 48.49 -37.52 -22.01
N ILE A 425 48.14 -38.30 -23.02
CA ILE A 425 46.92 -38.13 -23.81
C ILE A 425 45.69 -38.40 -22.94
N ASP A 426 45.69 -39.50 -22.18
CA ASP A 426 44.55 -39.87 -21.31
C ASP A 426 44.27 -38.82 -20.22
N ALA A 427 45.31 -38.15 -19.69
CA ALA A 427 45.14 -37.08 -18.70
C ALA A 427 44.48 -35.83 -19.31
N ILE A 428 44.87 -35.43 -20.53
CA ILE A 428 44.33 -34.26 -21.23
C ILE A 428 42.89 -34.52 -21.72
N GLU A 429 42.56 -35.77 -22.05
CA GLU A 429 41.18 -36.21 -22.36
C GLU A 429 40.22 -36.16 -21.15
N SER A 430 40.75 -36.20 -19.93
CA SER A 430 39.91 -36.22 -18.71
C SER A 430 39.45 -34.85 -18.19
N ILE A 431 40.01 -33.75 -18.71
CA ILE A 431 39.69 -32.38 -18.27
C ILE A 431 38.35 -31.95 -18.88
N SER A 432 37.49 -31.28 -18.09
CA SER A 432 36.14 -30.90 -18.53
C SER A 432 36.09 -29.73 -19.53
N GLU A 433 37.21 -29.05 -19.72
CA GLU A 433 37.41 -27.90 -20.63
C GLU A 433 37.95 -28.36 -21.99
N GLY A 434 37.65 -27.58 -23.03
CA GLY A 434 38.25 -27.80 -24.34
C GLY A 434 39.73 -27.43 -24.30
N PHE A 435 40.60 -28.34 -24.74
CA PHE A 435 42.04 -28.12 -24.79
C PHE A 435 42.57 -28.27 -26.21
N ALA A 436 43.37 -27.32 -26.66
CA ALA A 436 44.11 -27.39 -27.91
C ALA A 436 45.54 -26.86 -27.76
N LEU A 437 46.50 -27.55 -28.36
CA LEU A 437 47.91 -27.16 -28.41
C LEU A 437 48.34 -27.00 -29.87
N TYR A 438 48.96 -25.87 -30.19
CA TYR A 438 49.48 -25.51 -31.50
C TYR A 438 51.01 -25.39 -31.48
N ASP A 439 51.66 -25.71 -32.60
CA ASP A 439 53.10 -25.52 -32.79
C ASP A 439 53.47 -24.06 -33.12
N GLY A 440 54.75 -23.80 -33.42
CA GLY A 440 55.22 -22.45 -33.77
C GLY A 440 54.83 -21.94 -35.15
N GLU A 441 54.20 -22.78 -35.97
CA GLU A 441 53.59 -22.42 -37.24
C GLU A 441 52.05 -22.38 -37.15
N ASP A 442 51.49 -22.32 -35.93
CA ASP A 442 50.06 -22.36 -35.63
C ASP A 442 49.36 -23.63 -36.15
N ARG A 443 50.05 -24.77 -36.23
CA ARG A 443 49.46 -26.06 -36.59
C ARG A 443 49.06 -26.84 -35.35
N LEU A 444 47.87 -27.44 -35.37
CA LEU A 444 47.34 -28.22 -34.25
C LEU A 444 48.23 -29.44 -33.97
N ILE A 445 48.79 -29.55 -32.77
CA ILE A 445 49.56 -30.72 -32.31
C ILE A 445 48.64 -31.74 -31.62
N LEU A 446 47.80 -31.24 -30.71
CA LEU A 446 46.97 -32.07 -29.83
C LEU A 446 45.68 -31.31 -29.48
N SER A 447 44.56 -32.01 -29.42
CA SER A 447 43.33 -31.54 -28.79
C SER A 447 42.61 -32.67 -28.10
N ASN A 448 41.81 -32.36 -27.08
CA ASN A 448 40.94 -33.35 -26.43
C ASN A 448 39.55 -33.43 -27.09
N SER A 449 38.79 -34.46 -26.74
CA SER A 449 37.38 -34.62 -27.13
C SER A 449 36.52 -33.41 -26.78
N ARG A 450 36.69 -32.81 -25.60
CA ARG A 450 35.93 -31.62 -25.16
C ARG A 450 36.12 -30.42 -26.06
N TYR A 451 37.30 -30.22 -26.65
CA TYR A 451 37.54 -29.14 -27.63
C TYR A 451 36.63 -29.29 -28.86
N ARG A 452 36.44 -30.52 -29.34
CA ARG A 452 35.50 -30.79 -30.43
C ARG A 452 34.05 -30.66 -29.97
N GLU A 453 33.68 -31.21 -28.81
CA GLU A 453 32.29 -31.16 -28.32
C GLU A 453 31.80 -29.74 -27.99
N LEU A 454 32.66 -28.89 -27.42
CA LEU A 454 32.29 -27.53 -27.05
C LEU A 454 32.24 -26.61 -28.27
N LEU A 455 33.20 -26.74 -29.18
CA LEU A 455 33.36 -25.78 -30.27
C LEU A 455 32.87 -26.29 -31.63
N TYR A 456 32.71 -27.59 -31.83
CA TYR A 456 32.50 -28.20 -33.14
C TYR A 456 31.61 -29.46 -33.08
N SER A 457 30.63 -29.52 -32.16
CA SER A 457 29.80 -30.72 -31.91
C SER A 457 29.08 -31.26 -33.15
N ASP A 458 28.67 -30.35 -34.05
CA ASP A 458 27.75 -30.67 -35.14
C ASP A 458 28.45 -30.81 -36.50
N LEU A 459 29.80 -30.91 -36.55
CA LEU A 459 30.47 -30.89 -37.85
C LEU A 459 31.76 -31.69 -38.05
N ALA A 460 31.89 -32.16 -39.30
CA ALA A 460 33.05 -32.78 -39.95
C ALA A 460 34.16 -31.76 -40.27
N ILE A 461 34.61 -30.99 -39.27
CA ILE A 461 35.93 -30.35 -39.36
C ILE A 461 36.94 -31.42 -38.93
N GLU A 462 37.80 -31.82 -39.86
CA GLU A 462 38.96 -32.66 -39.54
C GLU A 462 39.93 -31.84 -38.68
N LEU A 463 39.70 -31.90 -37.37
CA LEU A 463 40.65 -31.49 -36.33
C LEU A 463 41.74 -32.54 -36.21
N THR A 464 42.44 -32.79 -37.33
CA THR A 464 43.59 -33.66 -37.38
C THR A 464 44.84 -32.86 -37.01
N PRO A 465 45.82 -33.49 -36.32
CA PRO A 465 47.10 -32.84 -36.09
C PRO A 465 47.73 -32.36 -37.41
N GLY A 466 48.21 -31.12 -37.44
CA GLY A 466 48.79 -30.45 -38.61
C GLY A 466 47.89 -29.38 -39.24
N THR A 467 46.59 -29.36 -38.93
CA THR A 467 45.66 -28.33 -39.43
C THR A 467 46.01 -26.96 -38.83
N THR A 468 46.11 -25.93 -39.68
CA THR A 468 46.45 -24.57 -39.22
C THR A 468 45.27 -23.94 -38.48
N PHE A 469 45.58 -23.14 -37.45
CA PHE A 469 44.59 -22.39 -36.67
C PHE A 469 43.72 -21.49 -37.57
N GLU A 470 44.33 -20.83 -38.57
CA GLU A 470 43.61 -20.04 -39.56
C GLU A 470 42.56 -20.84 -40.32
N HIS A 471 42.88 -22.06 -40.75
CA HIS A 471 41.93 -22.90 -41.46
C HIS A 471 40.71 -23.24 -40.59
N ILE A 472 40.95 -23.55 -39.30
CA ILE A 472 39.89 -23.89 -38.34
C ILE A 472 38.96 -22.69 -38.12
N ILE A 473 39.52 -21.50 -37.83
CA ILE A 473 38.72 -20.31 -37.55
C ILE A 473 37.98 -19.79 -38.78
N ARG A 474 38.60 -19.78 -39.95
CA ARG A 474 37.97 -19.33 -41.20
C ARG A 474 36.77 -20.21 -41.55
N ARG A 475 36.93 -21.54 -41.52
CA ARG A 475 35.84 -22.52 -41.71
C ARG A 475 34.70 -22.36 -40.69
N SER A 476 35.03 -22.01 -39.45
CA SER A 476 34.05 -21.84 -38.37
C SER A 476 33.20 -20.58 -38.57
N ALA A 477 33.83 -19.48 -38.94
CA ALA A 477 33.16 -18.22 -39.22
C ALA A 477 32.32 -18.27 -40.52
N GLU A 478 32.80 -18.95 -41.58
CA GLU A 478 32.04 -19.12 -42.85
C GLU A 478 30.71 -19.85 -42.66
N ARG A 479 30.65 -20.72 -41.65
CA ARG A 479 29.48 -21.54 -41.33
C ARG A 479 28.55 -20.94 -40.27
N GLY A 480 28.82 -19.72 -39.81
CA GLY A 480 27.95 -19.00 -38.87
C GLY A 480 28.04 -19.47 -37.41
N TYR A 481 29.08 -20.21 -37.01
CA TYR A 481 29.24 -20.65 -35.61
C TYR A 481 29.74 -19.55 -34.68
N ILE A 482 30.16 -18.42 -35.24
CA ILE A 482 30.70 -17.29 -34.51
C ILE A 482 29.83 -16.09 -34.88
N ARG A 483 28.98 -15.68 -33.94
CA ARG A 483 28.00 -14.62 -34.18
C ARG A 483 28.68 -13.28 -34.50
N ASP A 484 29.80 -12.99 -33.83
CA ASP A 484 30.58 -11.77 -34.04
C ASP A 484 31.24 -11.65 -35.43
N ALA A 485 31.26 -12.73 -36.21
CA ALA A 485 31.78 -12.74 -37.57
C ALA A 485 30.68 -12.44 -38.62
N GLU A 486 29.40 -12.46 -38.23
CA GLU A 486 28.29 -12.13 -39.14
C GLU A 486 28.39 -10.68 -39.60
N GLY A 487 28.39 -10.46 -40.92
CA GLY A 487 28.51 -9.12 -41.51
C GLY A 487 29.91 -8.49 -41.51
N ARG A 488 30.90 -9.08 -40.81
CA ARG A 488 32.29 -8.57 -40.70
C ARG A 488 33.36 -9.67 -40.80
N PHE A 489 33.13 -10.68 -41.64
CA PHE A 489 33.91 -11.92 -41.71
C PHE A 489 35.44 -11.73 -41.84
N GLU A 490 35.95 -11.06 -42.89
CA GLU A 490 37.40 -10.92 -43.11
C GLU A 490 38.09 -10.08 -42.02
N GLU A 491 37.42 -9.04 -41.55
CA GLU A 491 37.90 -8.19 -40.47
C GLU A 491 38.02 -8.96 -39.15
N TRP A 492 36.97 -9.74 -38.82
CA TRP A 492 36.93 -10.57 -37.62
C TRP A 492 37.99 -11.70 -37.66
N VAL A 493 38.19 -12.36 -38.80
CA VAL A 493 39.23 -13.40 -38.96
C VAL A 493 40.62 -12.81 -38.78
N ALA A 494 40.92 -11.67 -39.40
CA ALA A 494 42.22 -10.99 -39.26
C ALA A 494 42.50 -10.58 -37.80
N GLU A 495 41.49 -10.06 -37.11
CA GLU A 495 41.56 -9.73 -35.68
C GLU A 495 41.81 -10.97 -34.82
N ARG A 496 41.10 -12.07 -35.08
CA ARG A 496 41.24 -13.32 -34.32
C ARG A 496 42.62 -13.95 -34.48
N LEU A 497 43.20 -13.91 -35.68
CA LEU A 497 44.56 -14.36 -35.95
C LEU A 497 45.61 -13.48 -35.27
N SER A 498 45.37 -12.18 -35.19
CA SER A 498 46.25 -11.26 -34.46
C SER A 498 46.26 -11.55 -32.96
N ARG A 499 45.07 -11.78 -32.37
CA ARG A 499 44.92 -12.15 -30.95
C ARG A 499 45.54 -13.51 -30.63
N HIS A 500 45.45 -14.51 -31.51
CA HIS A 500 46.09 -15.81 -31.32
C HIS A 500 47.62 -15.72 -31.31
N ARG A 501 48.19 -14.87 -32.18
CA ARG A 501 49.64 -14.63 -32.25
C ARG A 501 50.17 -13.85 -31.05
N ASN A 502 49.36 -12.97 -30.47
CA ASN A 502 49.69 -12.17 -29.30
C ASN A 502 48.64 -12.35 -28.18
N PRO A 503 48.64 -13.51 -27.48
CA PRO A 503 47.62 -13.81 -26.50
C PRO A 503 47.69 -12.87 -25.30
N GLY A 504 46.54 -12.30 -24.92
CA GLY A 504 46.37 -11.35 -23.82
C GLY A 504 45.53 -11.92 -22.67
N GLU A 505 44.70 -11.08 -22.05
CA GLU A 505 43.75 -11.53 -21.02
C GLU A 505 42.66 -12.47 -21.61
N PRO A 506 42.09 -13.37 -20.79
CA PRO A 506 40.95 -14.19 -21.21
C PRO A 506 39.79 -13.31 -21.70
N TRP A 507 39.09 -13.79 -22.73
CA TRP A 507 38.02 -13.04 -23.36
C TRP A 507 36.84 -13.95 -23.69
N GLU A 508 35.67 -13.34 -23.87
CA GLU A 508 34.40 -14.05 -24.03
C GLU A 508 33.95 -14.03 -25.49
N GLN A 509 33.36 -15.12 -25.95
CA GLN A 509 32.81 -15.24 -27.29
C GLN A 509 31.41 -15.86 -27.24
N LEU A 510 30.43 -15.18 -27.84
CA LEU A 510 29.11 -15.75 -28.09
C LEU A 510 29.10 -16.53 -29.40
N ARG A 511 28.63 -17.76 -29.33
CA ARG A 511 28.62 -18.71 -30.43
C ARG A 511 27.24 -18.75 -31.12
N GLY A 512 27.20 -19.25 -32.34
CA GLY A 512 25.98 -19.33 -33.15
C GLY A 512 24.89 -20.27 -32.60
N ASP A 513 25.27 -21.19 -31.71
CA ASP A 513 24.37 -22.09 -30.97
C ASP A 513 23.90 -21.51 -29.62
N GLY A 514 24.26 -20.25 -29.32
CA GLY A 514 23.87 -19.55 -28.09
C GLY A 514 24.77 -19.81 -26.89
N ARG A 515 25.84 -20.62 -27.01
CA ARG A 515 26.80 -20.84 -25.93
C ARG A 515 27.78 -19.68 -25.79
N TRP A 516 28.10 -19.32 -24.55
CA TRP A 516 29.17 -18.39 -24.22
C TRP A 516 30.43 -19.15 -23.86
N ILE A 517 31.52 -18.90 -24.59
CA ILE A 517 32.81 -19.56 -24.36
C ILE A 517 33.83 -18.53 -23.91
N MET A 518 34.49 -18.81 -22.78
CA MET A 518 35.67 -18.08 -22.35
C MET A 518 36.91 -18.73 -22.99
N ILE A 519 37.68 -17.90 -23.71
CA ILE A 519 38.87 -18.33 -24.44
C ILE A 519 40.10 -17.77 -23.72
N SER A 520 40.96 -18.67 -23.27
CA SER A 520 42.24 -18.34 -22.65
C SER A 520 43.38 -18.98 -23.42
N GLU A 521 44.26 -18.15 -23.99
CA GLU A 521 45.41 -18.60 -24.79
C GLU A 521 46.72 -18.18 -24.09
N ARG A 522 47.75 -19.04 -24.12
CA ARG A 522 49.08 -18.74 -23.59
C ARG A 522 50.18 -19.33 -24.46
N ARG A 523 51.32 -18.64 -24.55
CA ARG A 523 52.53 -19.14 -25.22
C ARG A 523 53.29 -20.10 -24.32
N ILE A 524 53.76 -21.22 -24.87
CA ILE A 524 54.58 -22.21 -24.15
C ILE A 524 56.06 -22.14 -24.56
N THR A 525 56.94 -22.62 -23.67
CA THR A 525 58.37 -22.75 -23.92
C THR A 525 58.61 -23.70 -25.09
N GLY A 526 59.20 -23.20 -26.18
CA GLY A 526 59.37 -23.97 -27.43
C GLY A 526 58.59 -23.43 -28.63
N GLY A 527 57.81 -22.35 -28.45
CA GLY A 527 57.23 -21.60 -29.57
C GLY A 527 55.79 -21.98 -29.96
N GLY A 528 55.12 -22.87 -29.23
CA GLY A 528 53.70 -23.20 -29.43
C GLY A 528 52.71 -22.36 -28.63
N THR A 529 51.42 -22.50 -28.92
CA THR A 529 50.31 -21.84 -28.21
C THR A 529 49.37 -22.89 -27.60
N VAL A 530 49.06 -22.78 -26.31
CA VAL A 530 48.02 -23.57 -25.63
C VAL A 530 46.77 -22.73 -25.51
N ALA A 531 45.63 -23.30 -25.88
CA ALA A 531 44.32 -22.70 -25.77
C ALA A 531 43.39 -23.56 -24.91
N VAL A 532 42.70 -22.90 -23.98
CA VAL A 532 41.71 -23.50 -23.08
C VAL A 532 40.36 -22.81 -23.31
N TYR A 533 39.30 -23.61 -23.40
CA TYR A 533 37.95 -23.18 -23.72
C TYR A 533 36.97 -23.66 -22.66
N SER A 534 36.37 -22.72 -21.94
CA SER A 534 35.42 -23.02 -20.85
C SER A 534 34.03 -22.51 -21.21
N ASP A 535 33.01 -23.35 -21.02
CA ASP A 535 31.61 -22.94 -21.20
C ASP A 535 31.15 -22.12 -19.99
N ILE A 536 30.81 -20.85 -20.22
CA ILE A 536 30.36 -19.90 -19.21
C ILE A 536 28.87 -19.51 -19.40
N THR A 537 28.13 -20.28 -20.20
CA THR A 537 26.73 -19.98 -20.54
C THR A 537 25.84 -19.88 -19.29
N GLU A 538 25.99 -20.78 -18.32
CA GLU A 538 25.22 -20.74 -17.06
C GLU A 538 25.58 -19.50 -16.21
N LEU A 539 26.85 -19.07 -16.23
CA LEU A 539 27.29 -17.87 -15.52
C LEU A 539 26.68 -16.61 -16.14
N LYS A 540 26.68 -16.50 -17.47
CA LYS A 540 26.06 -15.38 -18.20
C LYS A 540 24.56 -15.31 -18.01
N LEU A 541 23.86 -16.44 -18.08
CA LEU A 541 22.43 -16.50 -17.80
C LEU A 541 22.10 -16.09 -16.35
N ARG A 542 22.97 -16.38 -15.38
CA ARG A 542 22.80 -15.92 -13.99
C ARG A 542 23.02 -14.40 -13.86
N GLU A 543 24.01 -13.84 -14.53
CA GLU A 543 24.24 -12.38 -14.57
C GLU A 543 23.04 -11.65 -15.18
N GLU A 544 22.52 -12.11 -16.32
CA GLU A 544 21.31 -11.54 -16.94
C GLU A 544 20.09 -11.66 -16.04
N ASN A 545 19.85 -12.84 -15.45
CA ASN A 545 18.73 -13.03 -14.50
C ASN A 545 18.84 -12.12 -13.27
N LEU A 546 20.06 -11.85 -12.77
CA LEU A 546 20.27 -10.93 -11.66
C LEU A 546 20.03 -9.49 -12.08
N ALA A 547 20.49 -9.08 -13.26
CA ALA A 547 20.23 -7.75 -13.82
C ALA A 547 18.74 -7.52 -14.05
N GLU A 548 18.03 -8.51 -14.61
CA GLU A 548 16.58 -8.46 -14.84
C GLU A 548 15.81 -8.35 -13.51
N LYS A 549 16.17 -9.15 -12.50
CA LYS A 549 15.58 -9.06 -11.16
C LYS A 549 15.85 -7.71 -10.49
N SER A 550 17.06 -7.16 -10.64
CA SER A 550 17.40 -5.84 -10.12
C SER A 550 16.58 -4.74 -10.78
N ALA A 551 16.49 -4.76 -12.12
CA ALA A 551 15.67 -3.82 -12.88
C ALA A 551 14.18 -3.95 -12.54
N ALA A 552 13.68 -5.17 -12.36
CA ALA A 552 12.30 -5.42 -11.93
C ALA A 552 12.03 -4.87 -10.52
N LEU A 553 12.98 -5.01 -9.59
CA LEU A 553 12.87 -4.48 -8.24
C LEU A 553 12.92 -2.94 -8.22
N GLU A 554 13.77 -2.33 -9.02
CA GLU A 554 13.81 -0.87 -9.21
C GLU A 554 12.51 -0.34 -9.84
N ALA A 555 11.98 -1.03 -10.85
CA ALA A 555 10.70 -0.67 -11.47
C ALA A 555 9.52 -0.82 -10.49
N LEU A 556 9.53 -1.85 -9.64
CA LEU A 556 8.53 -2.04 -8.60
C LEU A 556 8.65 -0.95 -7.52
N SER A 557 9.88 -0.63 -7.10
CA SER A 557 10.17 0.44 -6.14
C SER A 557 9.68 1.81 -6.64
N SER A 558 9.98 2.15 -7.90
CA SER A 558 9.52 3.39 -8.55
C SER A 558 8.00 3.48 -8.64
N LYS A 559 7.31 2.35 -8.86
CA LYS A 559 5.85 2.29 -8.84
C LYS A 559 5.28 2.49 -7.44
N LEU A 560 5.87 1.86 -6.42
CA LEU A 560 5.44 2.02 -5.02
C LEU A 560 5.66 3.45 -4.50
N ALA A 561 6.69 4.16 -4.98
CA ALA A 561 6.94 5.57 -4.64
C ALA A 561 5.76 6.50 -4.99
N LYS A 562 4.92 6.14 -5.96
CA LYS A 562 3.72 6.91 -6.33
C LYS A 562 2.56 6.76 -5.34
N TYR A 563 2.59 5.70 -4.52
CA TYR A 563 1.53 5.37 -3.56
C TYR A 563 1.95 5.59 -2.11
N LEU A 564 3.22 5.94 -1.88
CA LEU A 564 3.77 6.18 -0.55
C LEU A 564 4.20 7.65 -0.43
N ALA A 565 4.00 8.24 0.74
CA ALA A 565 4.54 9.57 1.01
C ALA A 565 6.06 9.58 0.79
N PRO A 566 6.65 10.60 0.14
CA PRO A 566 8.08 10.63 -0.20
C PRO A 566 9.01 10.37 0.99
N GLN A 567 8.58 10.75 2.20
CA GLN A 567 9.32 10.55 3.44
C GLN A 567 9.36 9.07 3.85
N VAL A 568 8.25 8.33 3.69
CA VAL A 568 8.17 6.89 3.97
C VAL A 568 9.02 6.11 2.97
N TYR A 569 8.94 6.49 1.69
CA TYR A 569 9.81 5.94 0.66
C TYR A 569 11.29 6.14 1.01
N ASN A 570 11.72 7.39 1.23
CA ASN A 570 13.12 7.69 1.53
C ASN A 570 13.61 7.00 2.81
N SER A 571 12.78 6.89 3.85
CA SER A 571 13.19 6.26 5.11
C SER A 571 13.36 4.74 4.98
N ILE A 572 12.48 4.06 4.23
CA ILE A 572 12.56 2.62 3.95
C ILE A 572 13.81 2.28 3.13
N PHE A 573 14.08 3.04 2.06
CA PHE A 573 15.17 2.73 1.13
C PHE A 573 16.55 3.18 1.61
N THR A 574 16.64 4.23 2.43
CA THR A 574 17.94 4.67 3.01
C THR A 574 18.28 3.94 4.32
N GLY A 575 17.38 3.10 4.83
CA GLY A 575 17.57 2.36 6.09
C GLY A 575 17.62 3.24 7.33
N ARG A 576 17.17 4.51 7.24
CA ARG A 576 17.31 5.51 8.32
C ARG A 576 16.25 5.37 9.43
N GLN A 577 15.16 4.63 9.21
CA GLN A 577 14.12 4.39 10.22
C GLN A 577 13.56 2.97 10.16
N GLU A 578 13.40 2.35 11.33
CA GLU A 578 12.53 1.18 11.47
C GLU A 578 11.07 1.63 11.37
N VAL A 579 10.29 1.02 10.46
CA VAL A 579 8.84 1.25 10.36
C VAL A 579 8.16 0.54 11.54
N ARG A 580 8.16 1.19 12.70
CA ARG A 580 7.40 0.80 13.90
C ARG A 580 6.38 1.87 14.26
N ILE A 581 5.32 1.48 14.95
CA ILE A 581 4.36 2.40 15.57
C ILE A 581 5.12 3.21 16.63
N ALA A 582 5.50 4.43 16.26
CA ALA A 582 6.25 5.34 17.11
C ALA A 582 5.77 6.75 16.82
N SER A 583 5.56 7.53 17.87
CA SER A 583 5.09 8.90 17.76
C SER A 583 5.91 9.83 18.67
N GLN A 584 6.08 11.07 18.24
CA GLN A 584 6.87 12.08 18.94
C GLN A 584 6.08 13.39 19.00
N ARG A 585 6.11 14.06 20.16
CA ARG A 585 5.53 15.40 20.29
C ARG A 585 6.53 16.44 19.82
N LYS A 586 6.26 17.10 18.70
CA LYS A 586 7.11 18.12 18.08
C LYS A 586 6.33 19.40 17.82
N LYS A 587 7.03 20.53 17.79
CA LYS A 587 6.44 21.82 17.41
C LYS A 587 6.54 21.96 15.90
N LEU A 588 5.41 21.88 15.21
CA LEU A 588 5.34 21.87 13.75
C LEU A 588 4.57 23.09 13.24
N THR A 589 4.84 23.50 12.00
CA THR A 589 3.99 24.46 11.28
C THR A 589 3.08 23.68 10.34
N ILE A 590 1.78 23.75 10.60
CA ILE A 590 0.74 22.98 9.91
C ILE A 590 0.04 23.90 8.92
N CYS A 591 -0.13 23.43 7.69
CA CYS A 591 -0.79 24.14 6.60
C CYS A 591 -1.94 23.29 6.05
N PHE A 592 -3.15 23.85 6.02
CA PHE A 592 -4.28 23.29 5.28
C PHE A 592 -4.55 24.17 4.06
N SER A 593 -4.81 23.53 2.92
CA SER A 593 -5.17 24.14 1.65
C SER A 593 -6.46 23.50 1.17
N ASP A 594 -7.43 24.28 0.68
CA ASP A 594 -8.72 23.80 0.18
C ASP A 594 -9.22 24.68 -0.98
N ILE A 595 -10.01 24.16 -1.91
CA ILE A 595 -10.57 24.96 -3.00
C ILE A 595 -11.94 25.51 -2.58
N ALA A 596 -12.05 26.84 -2.54
CA ALA A 596 -13.31 27.51 -2.22
C ALA A 596 -14.38 27.23 -3.29
N GLY A 597 -15.52 26.68 -2.86
CA GLY A 597 -16.66 26.42 -3.74
C GLY A 597 -16.45 25.24 -4.70
N PHE A 598 -15.52 24.33 -4.40
CA PHE A 598 -15.22 23.18 -5.24
C PHE A 598 -16.46 22.35 -5.54
N THR A 599 -17.17 21.85 -4.52
CA THR A 599 -18.38 21.02 -4.70
C THR A 599 -19.42 21.64 -5.64
N GLU A 600 -19.72 22.93 -5.46
CA GLU A 600 -20.71 23.64 -6.30
C GLU A 600 -20.22 23.80 -7.75
N THR A 601 -18.92 23.98 -7.95
CA THR A 601 -18.31 24.11 -9.28
C THR A 601 -18.24 22.76 -10.00
N THR A 602 -18.01 21.68 -9.25
CA THR A 602 -17.79 20.33 -9.78
C THR A 602 -19.08 19.55 -10.02
N ASP A 603 -20.19 19.90 -9.37
CA ASP A 603 -21.51 19.30 -9.61
C ASP A 603 -22.00 19.46 -11.06
N LYS A 604 -21.41 20.40 -11.82
CA LYS A 604 -21.74 20.69 -13.22
C LYS A 604 -20.72 20.13 -14.22
N MET A 605 -19.69 19.42 -13.74
CA MET A 605 -18.61 18.87 -14.57
C MET A 605 -18.82 17.38 -14.82
N GLU A 606 -18.40 16.92 -16.00
CA GLU A 606 -18.30 15.49 -16.28
C GLU A 606 -17.16 14.87 -15.44
N SER A 607 -17.28 13.58 -15.15
CA SER A 607 -16.37 12.89 -14.21
C SER A 607 -14.92 12.86 -14.70
N GLU A 608 -14.69 12.76 -16.01
CA GLU A 608 -13.33 12.81 -16.59
C GLU A 608 -12.68 14.18 -16.43
N ASP A 609 -13.41 15.26 -16.71
CA ASP A 609 -12.91 16.63 -16.63
C ASP A 609 -12.63 17.04 -15.18
N LEU A 610 -13.52 16.65 -14.26
CA LEU A 610 -13.32 16.80 -12.82
C LEU A 610 -12.03 16.11 -12.37
N THR A 611 -11.82 14.86 -12.82
CA THR A 611 -10.64 14.08 -12.47
C THR A 611 -9.35 14.71 -13.01
N GLN A 612 -9.37 15.23 -14.25
CA GLN A 612 -8.22 15.91 -14.83
C GLN A 612 -7.89 17.21 -14.10
N LEU A 613 -8.91 18.02 -13.79
CA LEU A 613 -8.75 19.27 -13.06
C LEU A 613 -8.16 19.03 -11.67
N LEU A 614 -8.73 18.09 -10.92
CA LEU A 614 -8.29 17.78 -9.57
C LEU A 614 -6.85 17.27 -9.58
N ASN A 615 -6.51 16.35 -10.48
CA ASN A 615 -5.14 15.85 -10.61
C ASN A 615 -4.15 16.95 -11.01
N HIS A 616 -4.54 17.87 -11.89
CA HIS A 616 -3.68 18.99 -12.29
C HIS A 616 -3.43 19.93 -11.10
N TYR A 617 -4.48 20.31 -10.36
CA TYR A 617 -4.35 21.09 -9.13
C TYR A 617 -3.45 20.42 -8.09
N LEU A 618 -3.74 19.15 -7.75
CA LEU A 618 -2.97 18.41 -6.75
C LEU A 618 -1.51 18.27 -7.16
N THR A 619 -1.22 18.07 -8.46
CA THR A 619 0.14 17.97 -8.98
C THR A 619 0.91 19.28 -8.80
N GLU A 620 0.31 20.41 -9.18
CA GLU A 620 0.95 21.72 -9.09
C GLU A 620 1.18 22.15 -7.63
N MET A 621 0.18 21.96 -6.76
CA MET A 621 0.32 22.28 -5.34
C MET A 621 1.36 21.38 -4.65
N SER A 622 1.38 20.09 -4.98
CA SER A 622 2.35 19.14 -4.39
C SER A 622 3.78 19.45 -4.81
N LYS A 623 3.99 19.92 -6.05
CA LYS A 623 5.28 20.38 -6.53
C LYS A 623 5.77 21.57 -5.71
N ILE A 624 4.93 22.60 -5.54
CA ILE A 624 5.26 23.79 -4.73
C ILE A 624 5.57 23.40 -3.28
N ALA A 625 4.77 22.52 -2.70
CA ALA A 625 4.97 22.00 -1.35
C ALA A 625 6.34 21.34 -1.20
N SER A 626 6.69 20.45 -2.14
CA SER A 626 8.00 19.78 -2.14
C SER A 626 9.16 20.76 -2.34
N ASP A 627 9.02 21.75 -3.23
CA ASP A 627 10.06 22.74 -3.52
C ASP A 627 10.39 23.60 -2.28
N HIS A 628 9.41 23.81 -1.39
CA HIS A 628 9.59 24.56 -0.15
C HIS A 628 10.04 23.68 1.03
N GLY A 629 10.05 22.35 0.86
CA GLY A 629 10.42 21.38 1.90
C GLY A 629 9.27 20.99 2.83
N ALA A 630 8.02 21.11 2.38
CA ALA A 630 6.86 20.65 3.15
C ALA A 630 6.73 19.13 3.13
N THR A 631 6.28 18.57 4.23
CA THR A 631 5.80 17.18 4.29
C THR A 631 4.30 17.18 3.99
N ILE A 632 3.92 16.56 2.87
CA ILE A 632 2.50 16.30 2.55
C ILE A 632 2.06 15.09 3.37
N ASP A 633 1.06 15.28 4.23
CA ASP A 633 0.48 14.21 5.04
C ASP A 633 -0.50 13.40 4.19
N LYS A 634 -1.56 14.04 3.68
CA LYS A 634 -2.58 13.41 2.84
C LYS A 634 -3.41 14.43 2.06
N TYR A 635 -4.11 13.89 1.07
CA TYR A 635 -5.19 14.58 0.35
C TYR A 635 -6.54 14.18 0.94
N VAL A 636 -7.46 15.14 1.08
CA VAL A 636 -8.84 14.93 1.56
C VAL A 636 -9.78 15.62 0.58
N GLY A 637 -10.18 14.92 -0.48
CA GLY A 637 -10.90 15.54 -1.60
C GLY A 637 -10.00 16.53 -2.33
N ASP A 638 -10.41 17.80 -2.37
CA ASP A 638 -9.66 18.94 -2.88
C ASP A 638 -8.76 19.62 -1.82
N ALA A 639 -8.82 19.15 -0.57
CA ALA A 639 -7.97 19.65 0.49
C ALA A 639 -6.62 18.94 0.56
N ILE A 640 -5.57 19.67 0.93
CA ILE A 640 -4.21 19.18 1.14
C ILE A 640 -3.76 19.53 2.55
N LEU A 641 -3.36 18.50 3.33
CA LEU A 641 -2.73 18.66 4.64
C LEU A 641 -1.21 18.56 4.50
N MET A 642 -0.52 19.60 4.95
CA MET A 642 0.94 19.70 4.89
C MET A 642 1.50 20.20 6.22
N PHE A 643 2.75 19.89 6.50
CA PHE A 643 3.44 20.44 7.66
C PHE A 643 4.95 20.57 7.46
N PHE A 644 5.57 21.39 8.30
CA PHE A 644 7.01 21.60 8.40
C PHE A 644 7.50 21.30 9.81
N GLY A 645 8.77 20.91 9.91
CA GLY A 645 9.46 20.62 11.17
C GLY A 645 9.65 19.14 11.45
N ASP A 646 9.21 18.27 10.54
CA ASP A 646 9.42 16.83 10.61
C ASP A 646 9.23 16.17 9.20
N PRO A 647 10.05 15.18 8.80
CA PRO A 647 11.17 14.57 9.53
C PRO A 647 12.39 15.50 9.64
N GLU A 648 12.48 16.51 8.78
CA GLU A 648 13.53 17.54 8.80
C GLU A 648 12.97 18.87 9.30
N THR A 649 13.80 19.63 10.01
CA THR A 649 13.47 20.96 10.53
C THR A 649 14.65 21.89 10.33
N ARG A 650 14.39 23.13 9.93
CA ARG A 650 15.39 24.21 9.90
C ARG A 650 15.32 25.12 11.12
N GLY A 651 14.46 24.79 12.08
CA GLY A 651 14.08 25.64 13.19
C GLY A 651 12.67 26.17 13.02
N VAL A 652 11.96 26.37 14.13
CA VAL A 652 10.53 26.76 14.15
C VAL A 652 10.28 28.04 13.35
N LYS A 653 11.23 28.99 13.35
CA LYS A 653 11.10 30.26 12.65
C LYS A 653 11.20 30.08 11.13
N GLU A 654 12.20 29.34 10.69
CA GLU A 654 12.50 29.03 9.29
C GLU A 654 11.41 28.13 8.69
N ASP A 655 10.93 27.15 9.46
CA ASP A 655 9.83 26.26 9.07
C ASP A 655 8.51 27.04 8.92
N ALA A 656 8.21 27.97 9.84
CA ALA A 656 7.05 28.86 9.71
C ALA A 656 7.16 29.81 8.52
N LEU A 657 8.34 30.39 8.27
CA LEU A 657 8.58 31.25 7.12
C LEU A 657 8.42 30.49 5.81
N ALA A 658 8.99 29.27 5.72
CA ALA A 658 8.86 28.41 4.55
C ALA A 658 7.39 28.04 4.28
N GLY A 659 6.61 27.74 5.33
CA GLY A 659 5.17 27.46 5.19
C GLY A 659 4.37 28.65 4.66
N VAL A 660 4.67 29.86 5.14
CA VAL A 660 4.01 31.08 4.65
C VAL A 660 4.43 31.42 3.20
N GLN A 661 5.71 31.25 2.86
CA GLN A 661 6.20 31.44 1.49
C GLN A 661 5.60 30.43 0.51
N MET A 662 5.49 29.16 0.93
CA MET A 662 4.82 28.11 0.18
C MET A 662 3.36 28.49 -0.10
N ALA A 663 2.63 28.97 0.91
CA ALA A 663 1.25 29.39 0.75
C ALA A 663 1.08 30.57 -0.22
N LEU A 664 1.99 31.57 -0.18
CA LEU A 664 2.01 32.66 -1.15
C LEU A 664 2.30 32.16 -2.57
N ALA A 665 3.23 31.23 -2.74
CA ALA A 665 3.53 30.61 -4.02
C ALA A 665 2.33 29.80 -4.57
N MET A 666 1.61 29.08 -3.70
CA MET A 666 0.36 28.39 -4.05
C MET A 666 -0.72 29.36 -4.51
N GLN A 667 -0.94 30.47 -3.79
CA GLN A 667 -1.93 31.49 -4.20
C GLN A 667 -1.59 32.12 -5.55
N LYS A 668 -0.30 32.41 -5.78
CA LYS A 668 0.17 32.91 -7.08
C LYS A 668 -0.08 31.89 -8.19
N ARG A 669 0.29 30.62 -7.97
CA ARG A 669 0.10 29.55 -8.96
C ARG A 669 -1.37 29.29 -9.25
N MET A 670 -2.24 29.36 -8.24
CA MET A 670 -3.69 29.28 -8.43
C MET A 670 -4.23 30.40 -9.33
N SER A 671 -3.68 31.60 -9.23
CA SER A 671 -4.06 32.72 -10.10
C SER A 671 -3.66 32.46 -11.56
N GLU A 672 -2.48 31.88 -11.79
CA GLU A 672 -2.03 31.47 -13.13
C GLU A 672 -2.88 30.32 -13.70
N LEU A 673 -3.17 29.30 -12.88
CA LEU A 673 -4.01 28.17 -13.28
C LEU A 673 -5.45 28.60 -13.58
N ALA A 674 -5.96 29.61 -12.88
CA ALA A 674 -7.29 30.17 -13.16
C ALA A 674 -7.40 30.76 -14.58
N GLU A 675 -6.31 31.27 -15.17
CA GLU A 675 -6.30 31.70 -16.57
C GLU A 675 -6.33 30.49 -17.52
N VAL A 676 -5.48 29.49 -17.27
CA VAL A 676 -5.45 28.24 -18.05
C VAL A 676 -6.81 27.52 -18.03
N TRP A 677 -7.43 27.45 -16.87
CA TRP A 677 -8.73 26.81 -16.68
C TRP A 677 -9.88 27.57 -17.35
N ARG A 678 -9.77 28.90 -17.43
CA ARG A 678 -10.74 29.71 -18.16
C ARG A 678 -10.70 29.41 -19.66
N ASP A 679 -9.51 29.22 -20.22
CA ASP A 679 -9.33 28.92 -21.65
C ASP A 679 -9.89 27.54 -22.05
N ILE A 680 -10.02 26.61 -21.10
CA ILE A 680 -10.63 25.28 -21.31
C ILE A 680 -12.12 25.22 -20.92
N GLY A 681 -12.76 26.36 -20.63
CA GLY A 681 -14.21 26.45 -20.44
C GLY A 681 -14.71 26.57 -19.00
N ILE A 682 -13.83 26.82 -18.02
CA ILE A 682 -14.22 27.00 -16.62
C ILE A 682 -14.50 28.49 -16.37
N GLU A 683 -15.78 28.85 -16.35
CA GLU A 683 -16.24 30.24 -16.27
C GLU A 683 -15.85 30.94 -14.95
N THR A 684 -15.91 30.21 -13.83
CA THR A 684 -15.60 30.75 -12.50
C THR A 684 -14.20 30.32 -12.06
N PRO A 685 -13.26 31.26 -11.82
CA PRO A 685 -11.91 30.90 -11.41
C PRO A 685 -11.91 30.31 -10.01
N LEU A 686 -11.40 29.08 -9.89
CA LEU A 686 -11.19 28.41 -8.62
C LEU A 686 -10.15 29.18 -7.78
N ARG A 687 -10.42 29.31 -6.49
CA ARG A 687 -9.53 29.98 -5.54
C ARG A 687 -9.25 29.08 -4.36
N CYS A 688 -8.02 29.15 -3.87
CA CYS A 688 -7.61 28.37 -2.72
C CYS A 688 -7.75 29.17 -1.43
N ARG A 689 -8.20 28.54 -0.36
CA ARG A 689 -8.09 29.02 1.02
C ARG A 689 -6.94 28.29 1.68
N ILE A 690 -6.10 29.02 2.44
CA ILE A 690 -4.99 28.42 3.16
C ILE A 690 -5.00 28.87 4.62
N GLY A 691 -4.93 27.91 5.55
CA GLY A 691 -4.82 28.13 6.99
C GLY A 691 -3.50 27.62 7.53
N ILE A 692 -2.77 28.45 8.31
CA ILE A 692 -1.46 28.06 8.87
C ILE A 692 -1.41 28.29 10.38
N HIS A 693 -0.99 27.27 11.11
CA HIS A 693 -0.80 27.33 12.57
C HIS A 693 0.49 26.62 12.99
N THR A 694 1.23 27.23 13.92
CA THR A 694 2.47 26.68 14.48
C THR A 694 2.30 26.33 15.95
N ASP A 695 2.26 25.04 16.30
CA ASP A 695 2.20 24.58 17.68
C ASP A 695 2.65 23.11 17.84
N TYR A 696 2.64 22.61 19.07
CA TYR A 696 2.97 21.23 19.40
C TYR A 696 1.87 20.26 18.99
N CYS A 697 2.22 19.31 18.12
CA CYS A 697 1.40 18.17 17.77
C CYS A 697 2.22 16.87 17.88
N THR A 698 1.53 15.74 17.80
CA THR A 698 2.16 14.42 17.81
C THR A 698 2.31 13.95 16.36
N VAL A 699 3.54 13.65 15.93
CA VAL A 699 3.87 13.16 14.58
C VAL A 699 4.44 11.74 14.66
N GLY A 700 4.11 10.88 13.70
CA GLY A 700 4.67 9.55 13.62
C GLY A 700 3.82 8.58 12.81
N ASN A 701 4.15 7.28 12.91
CA ASN A 701 3.37 6.21 12.29
C ASN A 701 2.16 5.88 13.16
N PHE A 702 0.96 6.10 12.65
CA PHE A 702 -0.30 5.76 13.30
C PHE A 702 -1.08 4.75 12.45
N GLY A 703 -1.72 3.77 13.07
CA GLY A 703 -2.50 2.75 12.36
C GLY A 703 -2.43 1.36 13.00
N SER A 704 -2.77 0.33 12.24
CA SER A 704 -2.62 -1.09 12.60
C SER A 704 -1.32 -1.67 12.01
N GLU A 705 -0.96 -2.90 12.39
CA GLU A 705 0.22 -3.59 11.83
C GLU A 705 0.16 -3.71 10.29
N ASP A 706 -1.05 -3.87 9.73
CA ASP A 706 -1.28 -4.02 8.29
C ASP A 706 -1.41 -2.70 7.53
N ARG A 707 -1.65 -1.58 8.22
CA ARG A 707 -1.86 -0.26 7.60
C ARG A 707 -1.42 0.85 8.53
N MET A 708 -0.32 1.51 8.18
CA MET A 708 0.24 2.65 8.90
C MET A 708 0.27 3.88 8.00
N ASP A 709 -0.16 5.02 8.55
CA ASP A 709 -0.02 6.33 7.93
C ASP A 709 0.98 7.15 8.76
N TYR A 710 1.97 7.75 8.10
CA TYR A 710 2.83 8.75 8.71
C TYR A 710 2.08 10.09 8.73
N THR A 711 1.58 10.50 9.90
CA THR A 711 0.62 11.62 9.99
C THR A 711 0.81 12.42 11.29
N ILE A 712 0.15 13.58 11.35
CA ILE A 712 0.13 14.45 12.54
C ILE A 712 -1.23 14.40 13.22
N ILE A 713 -1.23 14.34 14.56
CA ILE A 713 -2.45 14.32 15.38
C ILE A 713 -2.33 15.35 16.50
N GLY A 714 -3.41 16.10 16.75
CA GLY A 714 -3.53 16.99 17.91
C GLY A 714 -4.44 18.18 17.67
N GLY A 715 -4.73 18.92 18.75
CA GLY A 715 -5.58 20.12 18.68
C GLY A 715 -5.05 21.20 17.71
N ALA A 716 -3.73 21.31 17.56
CA ALA A 716 -3.08 22.22 16.62
C ALA A 716 -3.47 21.95 15.16
N VAL A 717 -3.65 20.67 14.79
CA VAL A 717 -4.10 20.27 13.44
C VAL A 717 -5.52 20.79 13.17
N ASN A 718 -6.40 20.63 14.17
CA ASN A 718 -7.78 21.11 14.07
C ASN A 718 -7.83 22.65 13.96
N LEU A 719 -6.98 23.38 14.67
CA LEU A 719 -6.92 24.84 14.56
C LEU A 719 -6.48 25.28 13.15
N ALA A 720 -5.45 24.64 12.58
CA ALA A 720 -5.00 24.95 11.23
C ALA A 720 -6.12 24.76 10.18
N SER A 721 -6.86 23.64 10.26
CA SER A 721 -8.02 23.39 9.39
C SER A 721 -9.13 24.43 9.57
N ARG A 722 -9.36 24.92 10.80
CA ARG A 722 -10.38 25.94 11.05
C ARG A 722 -9.95 27.32 10.56
N LEU A 723 -8.66 27.64 10.63
CA LEU A 723 -8.13 28.87 10.03
C LEU A 723 -8.28 28.87 8.51
N GLU A 724 -8.13 27.72 7.86
CA GLU A 724 -8.40 27.59 6.42
C GLU A 724 -9.88 27.90 6.13
N GLN A 725 -10.81 27.29 6.86
CA GLN A 725 -12.25 27.48 6.65
C GLN A 725 -12.71 28.94 6.84
N GLU A 726 -12.08 29.66 7.76
CA GLU A 726 -12.34 31.07 8.04
C GLU A 726 -11.59 32.03 7.08
N ALA A 727 -10.64 31.52 6.29
CA ALA A 727 -9.93 32.32 5.31
C ALA A 727 -10.86 32.72 4.16
N GLN A 728 -10.72 33.95 3.68
CA GLN A 728 -11.44 34.37 2.47
C GLN A 728 -10.86 33.66 1.24
N PRO A 729 -11.68 33.34 0.21
CA PRO A 729 -11.19 32.71 -1.01
C PRO A 729 -10.05 33.48 -1.67
N GLY A 730 -8.90 32.83 -1.86
CA GLY A 730 -7.69 33.42 -2.43
C GLY A 730 -6.78 34.09 -1.39
N THR A 731 -6.96 33.80 -0.10
CA THR A 731 -6.15 34.38 0.98
C THR A 731 -5.52 33.31 1.88
N VAL A 732 -4.48 33.73 2.62
CA VAL A 732 -3.81 32.91 3.63
C VAL A 732 -4.09 33.51 5.00
N LEU A 733 -4.67 32.70 5.89
CA LEU A 733 -4.95 33.09 7.27
C LEU A 733 -4.03 32.36 8.24
N ILE A 734 -3.39 33.10 9.14
CA ILE A 734 -2.45 32.55 10.11
C ILE A 734 -2.81 32.93 11.54
N SER A 735 -2.49 32.03 12.48
CA SER A 735 -2.58 32.30 13.92
C SER A 735 -1.52 33.29 14.40
N TYR A 736 -1.70 33.84 15.61
CA TYR A 736 -0.68 34.64 16.29
C TYR A 736 0.66 33.91 16.44
N GLU A 737 0.63 32.62 16.76
CA GLU A 737 1.84 31.83 16.97
C GLU A 737 2.71 31.78 15.70
N THR A 738 2.08 31.60 14.54
CA THR A 738 2.73 31.65 13.23
C THR A 738 3.20 33.08 12.92
N PHE A 739 2.33 34.08 13.11
CA PHE A 739 2.66 35.50 12.88
C PHE A 739 3.90 35.93 13.67
N ALA A 740 3.99 35.52 14.94
CA ALA A 740 5.13 35.83 15.79
C ALA A 740 6.47 35.32 15.24
N GLN A 741 6.46 34.23 14.46
CA GLN A 741 7.66 33.71 13.78
C GLN A 741 8.01 34.49 12.51
N VAL A 742 7.02 35.01 11.77
CA VAL A 742 7.23 35.54 10.40
C VAL A 742 7.13 37.07 10.27
N LYS A 743 6.64 37.77 11.30
CA LYS A 743 6.34 39.22 11.28
C LYS A 743 7.48 40.14 10.85
N ASP A 744 8.73 39.67 10.93
CA ASP A 744 9.90 40.46 10.53
C ASP A 744 10.00 40.55 9.00
N THR A 745 9.63 39.48 8.30
CA THR A 745 9.85 39.28 6.84
C THR A 745 8.56 39.37 6.03
N ILE A 746 7.44 38.97 6.63
CA ILE A 746 6.12 38.92 5.99
C ILE A 746 5.25 40.06 6.53
N ASP A 747 4.51 40.71 5.63
CA ASP A 747 3.51 41.71 5.99
C ASP A 747 2.14 41.05 6.16
N CYS A 748 1.46 41.39 7.26
CA CYS A 748 0.16 40.80 7.60
C CYS A 748 -0.81 41.85 8.15
N ASP A 749 -2.09 41.72 7.79
CA ASP A 749 -3.19 42.47 8.37
C ASP A 749 -3.78 41.72 9.56
N GLU A 750 -3.93 42.39 10.71
CA GLU A 750 -4.68 41.83 11.84
C GLU A 750 -6.19 41.89 11.57
N LEU A 751 -6.86 40.73 11.59
CA LEU A 751 -8.30 40.62 11.32
C LEU A 751 -9.16 40.51 12.58
N GLY A 752 -8.54 40.48 13.76
CA GLY A 752 -9.21 40.36 15.05
C GLY A 752 -9.10 38.95 15.64
N ARG A 753 -10.09 38.55 16.46
CA ARG A 753 -10.11 37.24 17.10
C ARG A 753 -11.35 36.43 16.70
N ILE A 754 -11.15 35.16 16.41
CA ILE A 754 -12.21 34.21 16.08
C ILE A 754 -12.43 33.21 17.23
N HIS A 755 -13.68 32.78 17.41
CA HIS A 755 -13.99 31.66 18.31
C HIS A 755 -14.06 30.38 17.50
N VAL A 756 -13.10 29.48 17.73
CA VAL A 756 -13.03 28.20 17.02
C VAL A 756 -13.73 27.12 17.85
N LYS A 757 -14.67 26.40 17.22
CA LYS A 757 -15.37 25.28 17.85
C LYS A 757 -14.35 24.24 18.38
N GLY A 758 -14.37 23.99 19.69
CA GLY A 758 -13.46 23.05 20.36
C GLY A 758 -12.22 23.69 21.00
N ILE A 759 -12.04 25.01 20.88
CA ILE A 759 -10.98 25.76 21.58
C ILE A 759 -11.63 26.69 22.61
N ALA A 760 -11.16 26.63 23.86
CA ALA A 760 -11.78 27.33 24.99
C ALA A 760 -11.57 28.86 24.98
N TYR A 761 -10.67 29.37 24.14
CA TYR A 761 -10.30 30.78 24.07
C TYR A 761 -10.31 31.32 22.63
N PRO A 762 -10.59 32.62 22.44
CA PRO A 762 -10.56 33.23 21.12
C PRO A 762 -9.13 33.35 20.58
N VAL A 763 -8.94 32.98 19.31
CA VAL A 763 -7.63 32.95 18.63
C VAL A 763 -7.48 34.21 17.78
N ALA A 764 -6.37 34.93 17.93
CA ALA A 764 -6.05 36.09 17.09
C ALA A 764 -5.58 35.64 15.70
N THR A 765 -6.11 36.28 14.66
CA THR A 765 -5.87 35.91 13.27
C THR A 765 -5.29 37.04 12.45
N TYR A 766 -4.41 36.66 11.54
CA TYR A 766 -3.67 37.57 10.67
C TYR A 766 -3.81 37.10 9.23
N ARG A 767 -4.20 37.99 8.32
CA ARG A 767 -4.17 37.71 6.89
C ARG A 767 -2.80 38.06 6.34
N VAL A 768 -2.17 37.11 5.66
CA VAL A 768 -0.89 37.36 4.97
C VAL A 768 -1.15 38.19 3.73
N ILE A 769 -0.35 39.24 3.54
CA ILE A 769 -0.41 40.11 2.36
C ILE A 769 0.64 39.67 1.35
N ASP A 770 1.92 39.86 1.67
CA ASP A 770 3.06 39.44 0.84
C ASP A 770 4.35 39.51 1.67
N ALA A 771 5.47 39.10 1.10
CA ALA A 771 6.79 39.42 1.62
C ALA A 771 7.02 40.94 1.59
N LYS A 772 7.55 41.51 2.68
CA LYS A 772 7.81 42.96 2.78
C LYS A 772 8.72 43.48 1.67
N ALA A 773 9.64 42.65 1.17
CA ALA A 773 10.50 42.98 0.04
C ALA A 773 9.70 43.26 -1.26
N ASN A 774 8.62 42.51 -1.51
CA ASN A 774 7.78 42.67 -2.69
C ASN A 774 6.95 43.96 -2.62
N LEU A 775 6.44 44.32 -1.43
CA LEU A 775 5.65 45.54 -1.25
C LEU A 775 6.46 46.83 -1.42
N VAL A 776 7.77 46.78 -1.14
CA VAL A 776 8.69 47.89 -1.43
C VAL A 776 8.92 48.04 -2.94
N ALA A 777 8.93 46.95 -3.70
CA ALA A 777 9.02 46.96 -5.15
C ALA A 777 7.70 47.41 -5.82
N ALA A 778 6.55 46.92 -5.33
CA ALA A 778 5.22 47.26 -5.85
C ALA A 778 4.86 48.75 -5.71
N ARG A 779 5.39 49.45 -4.69
CA ARG A 779 5.27 50.92 -4.55
C ARG A 779 5.95 51.72 -5.68
N ARG A 780 6.66 51.07 -6.62
CA ARG A 780 7.30 51.70 -7.79
C ARG A 780 6.56 51.46 -9.11
N ALA A 781 5.57 50.56 -9.14
CA ALA A 781 4.73 50.30 -10.30
C ALA A 781 3.45 51.13 -10.25
N VAL A 782 3.03 51.71 -11.38
CA VAL A 782 1.76 52.43 -11.50
C VAL A 782 0.74 51.49 -12.11
N ARG A 783 -0.26 51.10 -11.32
CA ARG A 783 -1.38 50.27 -11.80
C ARG A 783 -2.72 50.87 -11.43
N THR A 784 -3.55 51.12 -12.44
CA THR A 784 -4.91 51.65 -12.30
C THR A 784 -5.85 50.90 -13.23
N GLU A 785 -6.97 50.43 -12.68
CA GLU A 785 -8.00 49.73 -13.45
C GLU A 785 -9.37 50.36 -13.14
N LEU A 786 -9.99 50.95 -14.17
CA LEU A 786 -11.33 51.52 -14.21
C LEU A 786 -12.14 50.74 -15.27
N PRO A 787 -13.48 50.82 -15.30
CA PRO A 787 -14.33 49.98 -16.16
C PRO A 787 -13.95 49.98 -17.66
N HIS A 788 -13.36 51.07 -18.15
CA HIS A 788 -12.93 51.21 -19.54
C HIS A 788 -11.49 51.72 -19.69
N LEU A 789 -10.67 51.68 -18.62
CA LEU A 789 -9.27 52.08 -18.66
C LEU A 789 -8.43 51.13 -17.80
N ARG A 790 -7.47 50.46 -18.41
CA ARG A 790 -6.45 49.69 -17.70
C ARG A 790 -5.09 50.29 -18.01
N LEU A 791 -4.37 50.71 -16.98
CA LEU A 791 -3.03 51.25 -17.06
C LEU A 791 -2.12 50.43 -16.14
N GLU A 792 -1.06 49.88 -16.71
CA GLU A 792 -0.01 49.16 -15.99
C GLU A 792 1.33 49.62 -16.56
N ALA A 793 2.17 50.21 -15.72
CA ALA A 793 3.47 50.71 -16.12
C ALA A 793 4.51 50.49 -15.02
N GLU A 794 5.69 50.05 -15.44
CA GLU A 794 6.86 49.83 -14.58
C GLU A 794 8.02 50.69 -15.09
N PRO A 795 8.03 52.00 -14.77
CA PRO A 795 8.96 52.95 -15.40
C PRO A 795 10.43 52.60 -15.17
N GLU A 796 10.76 51.93 -14.06
CA GLU A 796 12.15 51.56 -13.76
C GLU A 796 12.71 50.46 -14.68
N LEU A 797 11.85 49.64 -15.31
CA LEU A 797 12.26 48.60 -16.26
C LEU A 797 12.36 49.10 -17.70
N MET A 798 11.78 50.26 -18.00
CA MET A 798 11.83 50.85 -19.34
C MET A 798 13.19 51.51 -19.57
N SER A 799 13.75 51.30 -20.76
CA SER A 799 14.88 52.07 -21.30
C SER A 799 14.49 53.55 -21.53
N ALA A 800 15.49 54.42 -21.79
CA ALA A 800 15.22 55.85 -21.96
C ALA A 800 14.26 56.14 -23.13
N ASP A 801 14.41 55.42 -24.24
CA ASP A 801 13.56 55.59 -25.42
C ASP A 801 12.13 55.04 -25.16
N GLU A 802 12.01 53.89 -24.50
CA GLU A 802 10.70 53.32 -24.11
C GLU A 802 9.94 54.24 -23.14
N ARG A 803 10.64 54.96 -22.26
CA ARG A 803 10.01 55.95 -21.36
C ARG A 803 9.47 57.14 -22.13
N ASP A 804 10.19 57.63 -23.15
CA ASP A 804 9.75 58.76 -23.97
C ASP A 804 8.57 58.38 -24.88
N GLU A 805 8.56 57.18 -25.44
CA GLU A 805 7.42 56.65 -26.19
C GLU A 805 6.19 56.45 -25.30
N ALA A 806 6.36 55.83 -24.12
CA ALA A 806 5.29 55.64 -23.16
C ALA A 806 4.74 56.98 -22.66
N ALA A 807 5.59 57.97 -22.39
CA ALA A 807 5.17 59.31 -21.99
C ALA A 807 4.38 60.03 -23.09
N THR A 808 4.76 59.83 -24.36
CA THR A 808 4.05 60.40 -25.51
C THR A 808 2.67 59.78 -25.69
N ALA A 809 2.57 58.44 -25.60
CA ALA A 809 1.31 57.72 -25.69
C ALA A 809 0.34 58.09 -24.55
N LEU A 810 0.85 58.26 -23.33
CA LEU A 810 0.04 58.66 -22.19
C LEU A 810 -0.44 60.11 -22.28
N ARG A 811 0.36 61.02 -22.87
CA ARG A 811 -0.08 62.41 -23.14
C ARG A 811 -1.18 62.46 -24.19
N ASP A 812 -1.07 61.71 -25.29
CA ASP A 812 -2.12 61.67 -26.33
C ASP A 812 -3.43 61.09 -25.76
N LEU A 813 -3.33 60.05 -24.92
CA LEU A 813 -4.49 59.51 -24.22
C LEU A 813 -5.11 60.54 -23.27
N LEU A 814 -4.29 61.28 -22.50
CA LEU A 814 -4.77 62.31 -21.60
C LEU A 814 -5.47 63.45 -22.36
N ASP A 815 -4.91 63.90 -23.49
CA ASP A 815 -5.50 64.94 -24.32
C ASP A 815 -6.88 64.52 -24.87
N ARG A 816 -7.03 63.26 -25.28
CA ARG A 816 -8.31 62.68 -25.72
C ARG A 816 -9.32 62.55 -24.59
N LEU A 817 -8.87 62.22 -23.38
CA LEU A 817 -9.75 62.15 -22.20
C LEU A 817 -10.18 63.54 -21.72
N CYS A 818 -9.34 64.57 -21.93
CA CYS A 818 -9.64 65.95 -21.54
C CYS A 818 -10.43 66.75 -22.61
N HIS A 819 -10.41 66.35 -23.88
CA HIS A 819 -11.28 66.92 -24.91
C HIS A 819 -12.71 66.37 -24.80
N LYS A 820 -13.63 67.16 -24.21
CA LYS A 820 -15.07 66.91 -24.30
C LYS A 820 -15.56 67.14 -25.73
N PRO A 821 -16.21 66.17 -26.40
CA PRO A 821 -17.07 66.48 -27.54
C PRO A 821 -18.28 67.26 -27.00
N GLY A 822 -18.57 68.41 -27.63
CA GLY A 822 -19.72 69.26 -27.33
C GLY A 822 -21.06 68.64 -27.69
#